data_AF-A0A4E9DT39-F1
#
_entry.id   AF-A0A4E9DT39-F1
#
_cell.length_a   1.000
_cell.length_b   1.000
_cell.length_c   1.000
_cell.angle_alpha   90.00
_cell.angle_beta   90.00
_cell.angle_gamma   90.00
#
_symmetry.space_group_name_H-M   'P 1'
#
loop_
_entity.id
_entity.type
_entity.pdbx_description
1 polymer ?
#
loop_
_entity_poly.entity_id
_entity_poly.type
_entity_poly.pdbx_seq_one_letter_code
_entity_poly.pdbx_strand_id
1 'polypeptide(L)'
;MTSNTLFMSPEASARIQATVCDRLKQRKDEQGRPREQKDAKALVEKAVSESLMRDMSSAAFGFGVSRKTKETMPAYGIGAPYLPCIKTLDDLEPMKLKDLRMEIYHRGLFLSLRRISPVAILEASSWAVVQDTSSDHVERVELFLHKSQHGCDILDTASEFIVKEPYYTINNHGESTIQVNHPSDILITEISDSPESWRQEKRGKSSFEPLSAEAYKEKGNHALLKRKDCPLSHFYYTRGLKLLSDSKSDETLRNDLYRNRSFVNLRLQRFDEAKSDALSSITYDQKGGLESLNAKAYNRAGLAAYGQGEFLQARGYFEQQRELQPEDQHVALHLRRIDARLREATEGVYNMSRIVSSLMKAGGRPDVASFDGSTEIKSSPGAGRGLFTTRDISPNEIIMCEKAFCVAWSHESETFSALVCDTREDTAIKVFPAGLHKAVVQKLLNNPSQVERILGLQGDYKGIGQKLIELDEVPVIDTFQIHDIVQCNAFGLGQQTEGEDISNASTGLWVRASYINHSCIPNAKKDLIGDLILFRATRRIASGEEITHAYDESTSYEARQAAFRRTWNFECRCPLCLVQMDESDTLRLMRNEAEERANMFVENNDPTCAKCDLVPWVTAAPLPDPSRPIHAHTEKIFAPDQVHLYVIRKDYYIGGRRIRAAIAIPDKLALINHRLGTWQCILKRQDANAKEHTTAGFDVPPPYTSPISPTQANKPSLFKALKSSFRSKPDPLVSALCHAAMRGDEQQVSGLISQGANVHGRNDDGNTPLKCAILNDQAGTSRLLLSMGATTNKVPPLFKAAAMGSLNVCKMLLDSGENVNEVSKAGEPYFVEVVNKGNMAGIRFLLNNGARAEASTLAGGSILAQAVKKDQIDIVHALLEHGADVNSHDVHGNSVLNIAIQNGNAKLVSLLLERGAQTQPATILCTTILEYTINKKRLDILRQLVAAGVDLGLTDAQNQPVLIKVIRNPFLKKDDKLEVMRMLMDNGADYDAIDITFGLPAICHAVETASPEIVEELLIRGAETKVRMLGGQTMLTYSIDVNHRNHVKSLLSYGVDVNEVDGLNRTPLMLAMLRLDFNMAKLFMDYGADAMADVNESAVKFIKALKRRDFLEILGLNGEPRLHQVRGLPQVRDSPTTSPSTIEEHAPDVPPPSYEVAAGKA
;
A
#
# COMPACT_ATOMS: atom_id res chain seq x y z
N MET A 1 -1.95 20.79 -12.46
CA MET A 1 -2.07 21.55 -11.18
C MET A 1 -1.77 20.61 -10.04
N THR A 2 -0.88 20.98 -9.11
CA THR A 2 -0.40 20.13 -8.01
C THR A 2 -1.01 20.57 -6.67
N SER A 3 -2.08 19.91 -6.23
CA SER A 3 -2.89 20.31 -5.07
C SER A 3 -2.34 19.89 -3.69
N ASN A 4 -1.02 19.78 -3.55
CA ASN A 4 -0.37 19.31 -2.31
C ASN A 4 -0.04 20.44 -1.31
N THR A 5 -0.33 21.69 -1.65
CA THR A 5 -0.12 22.85 -0.76
C THR A 5 -1.34 23.04 0.14
N LEU A 6 -1.17 22.90 1.45
CA LEU A 6 -2.22 23.17 2.44
C LEU A 6 -2.48 24.69 2.55
N PHE A 7 -3.47 25.16 1.79
CA PHE A 7 -3.99 26.54 1.89
C PHE A 7 -4.89 26.72 3.13
N MET A 8 -4.26 26.78 4.31
CA MET A 8 -4.92 27.34 5.50
C MET A 8 -5.22 28.82 5.27
N SER A 9 -6.41 29.29 5.67
CA SER A 9 -6.65 30.73 5.75
C SER A 9 -5.76 31.36 6.84
N PRO A 10 -5.39 32.66 6.74
CA PRO A 10 -4.65 33.35 7.78
C PRO A 10 -5.35 33.27 9.14
N GLU A 11 -6.69 33.34 9.14
CA GLU A 11 -7.52 33.14 10.34
C GLU A 11 -7.37 31.75 10.96
N ALA A 12 -7.35 30.69 10.13
CA ALA A 12 -7.21 29.32 10.63
C ALA A 12 -5.83 29.10 11.26
N SER A 13 -4.78 29.66 10.65
CA SER A 13 -3.42 29.64 11.20
C SER A 13 -3.35 30.40 12.52
N ALA A 14 -3.88 31.63 12.55
CA ALA A 14 -3.93 32.47 13.75
C ALA A 14 -4.71 31.80 14.91
N ARG A 15 -5.82 31.10 14.63
CA ARG A 15 -6.58 30.35 15.65
C ARG A 15 -5.77 29.21 16.26
N ILE A 16 -5.03 28.43 15.46
CA ILE A 16 -4.19 27.34 15.98
C ILE A 16 -3.02 27.93 16.80
N GLN A 17 -2.34 28.95 16.28
CA GLN A 17 -1.22 29.60 16.98
C GLN A 17 -1.66 30.24 18.31
N ALA A 18 -2.81 30.94 18.33
CA ALA A 18 -3.39 31.49 19.55
C ALA A 18 -3.70 30.37 20.57
N THR A 19 -4.33 29.27 20.13
CA THR A 19 -4.64 28.12 21.01
C THR A 19 -3.39 27.53 21.65
N VAL A 20 -2.28 27.40 20.90
CA VAL A 20 -0.99 26.93 21.43
C VAL A 20 -0.37 27.96 22.38
N CYS A 21 -0.40 29.25 22.05
CA CYS A 21 0.12 30.32 22.90
C CYS A 21 -0.66 30.44 24.23
N ASP A 22 -1.98 30.34 24.20
CA ASP A 22 -2.83 30.38 25.39
C ASP A 22 -2.58 29.16 26.29
N ARG A 23 -2.35 27.98 25.71
CA ARG A 23 -1.94 26.78 26.48
C ARG A 23 -0.55 26.93 27.09
N LEU A 24 0.42 27.47 26.37
CA LEU A 24 1.75 27.79 26.91
C LEU A 24 1.68 28.83 28.05
N LYS A 25 0.76 29.80 27.94
CA LYS A 25 0.50 30.76 29.01
C LYS A 25 -0.12 30.08 30.23
N GLN A 26 -1.18 29.28 30.05
CA GLN A 26 -1.81 28.52 31.15
C GLN A 26 -0.77 27.65 31.88
N ARG A 27 0.08 26.93 31.15
CA ARG A 27 1.19 26.14 31.72
C ARG A 27 2.12 26.99 32.61
N LYS A 28 2.53 28.17 32.14
CA LYS A 28 3.37 29.11 32.92
C LYS A 28 2.64 29.67 34.13
N ASP A 29 1.38 30.07 33.98
CA ASP A 29 0.55 30.64 35.05
C ASP A 29 0.26 29.60 36.17
N GLU A 30 0.27 28.30 35.85
CA GLU A 30 0.10 27.20 36.81
C GLU A 30 1.43 26.55 37.27
N GLN A 31 2.60 27.05 36.85
CA GLN A 31 3.90 26.43 37.13
C GLN A 31 4.18 26.33 38.64
N GLY A 32 4.65 25.15 39.08
CA GLY A 32 4.98 24.86 40.47
C GLY A 32 3.77 24.58 41.38
N ARG A 33 2.53 24.70 40.89
CA ARG A 33 1.32 24.33 41.65
C ARG A 33 1.39 22.84 42.06
N PRO A 34 1.07 22.48 43.32
CA PRO A 34 0.99 21.08 43.73
C PRO A 34 -0.16 20.37 43.01
N ARG A 35 0.00 19.06 42.74
CA ARG A 35 -1.09 18.26 42.19
C ARG A 35 -2.28 18.20 43.17
N GLU A 36 -3.48 18.47 42.65
CA GLU A 36 -4.74 18.31 43.38
C GLU A 36 -5.28 16.87 43.24
N GLN A 37 -6.01 16.39 44.25
CA GLN A 37 -6.57 15.04 44.24
C GLN A 37 -7.86 14.99 43.41
N LYS A 38 -7.83 14.17 42.34
CA LYS A 38 -8.98 13.91 41.46
C LYS A 38 -9.82 12.74 41.97
N ASP A 39 -11.11 12.72 41.58
CA ASP A 39 -11.97 11.55 41.78
C ASP A 39 -11.61 10.42 40.81
N ALA A 40 -11.33 9.24 41.36
CA ALA A 40 -11.06 8.04 40.60
C ALA A 40 -12.26 7.57 39.78
N LYS A 41 -13.48 7.73 40.29
CA LYS A 41 -14.67 7.29 39.58
C LYS A 41 -14.91 8.12 38.32
N ALA A 42 -14.97 9.45 38.45
CA ALA A 42 -15.14 10.35 37.31
C ALA A 42 -14.03 10.21 36.25
N LEU A 43 -12.77 10.01 36.66
CA LEU A 43 -11.67 9.78 35.71
C LEU A 43 -11.83 8.46 34.93
N VAL A 44 -12.16 7.36 35.62
CA VAL A 44 -12.34 6.05 34.97
C VAL A 44 -13.60 6.04 34.09
N GLU A 45 -14.70 6.65 34.53
CA GLU A 45 -15.92 6.81 33.71
C GLU A 45 -15.64 7.62 32.44
N LYS A 46 -14.81 8.67 32.51
CA LYS A 46 -14.36 9.41 31.33
C LYS A 46 -13.52 8.56 30.37
N ALA A 47 -12.53 7.82 30.89
CA ALA A 47 -11.69 6.94 30.07
C ALA A 47 -12.49 5.81 29.40
N VAL A 48 -13.47 5.24 30.10
CA VAL A 48 -14.43 4.27 29.54
C VAL A 48 -15.28 4.92 28.45
N SER A 49 -15.75 6.15 28.64
CA SER A 49 -16.54 6.88 27.65
C SER A 49 -15.74 7.17 26.37
N GLU A 50 -14.51 7.67 26.48
CA GLU A 50 -13.65 7.94 25.31
C GLU A 50 -13.25 6.66 24.57
N SER A 51 -12.92 5.58 25.29
CA SER A 51 -12.68 4.25 24.68
C SER A 51 -13.92 3.77 23.93
N LEU A 52 -15.09 3.74 24.58
CA LEU A 52 -16.33 3.23 23.98
C LEU A 52 -16.78 4.07 22.77
N MET A 53 -16.61 5.40 22.82
CA MET A 53 -16.86 6.28 21.68
C MET A 53 -15.99 5.92 20.47
N ARG A 54 -14.70 5.63 20.71
CA ARG A 54 -13.78 5.14 19.66
C ARG A 54 -14.21 3.77 19.14
N ASP A 55 -14.52 2.82 20.02
CA ASP A 55 -14.90 1.46 19.65
C ASP A 55 -16.22 1.45 18.84
N MET A 56 -17.23 2.22 19.26
CA MET A 56 -18.46 2.44 18.51
C MET A 56 -18.20 3.09 17.15
N SER A 57 -17.30 4.08 17.05
CA SER A 57 -16.91 4.68 15.76
C SER A 57 -16.25 3.68 14.80
N SER A 58 -15.59 2.64 15.34
CA SER A 58 -14.98 1.57 14.54
C SER A 58 -15.99 0.48 14.14
N ALA A 59 -17.00 0.21 14.98
CA ALA A 59 -17.96 -0.87 14.79
C ALA A 59 -19.21 -0.47 13.98
N ALA A 60 -19.48 0.83 13.80
CA ALA A 60 -20.75 1.35 13.27
C ALA A 60 -21.13 0.89 11.84
N PHE A 61 -20.18 0.39 11.02
CA PHE A 61 -20.44 -0.02 9.63
C PHE A 61 -19.79 -1.35 9.28
N GLY A 62 -20.54 -2.45 9.43
CA GLY A 62 -20.16 -3.81 9.01
C GLY A 62 -20.12 -4.05 7.49
N PHE A 63 -19.75 -3.04 6.68
CA PHE A 63 -19.70 -3.09 5.22
C PHE A 63 -18.34 -2.61 4.70
N GLY A 64 -17.29 -3.35 5.05
CA GLY A 64 -15.90 -3.05 4.68
C GLY A 64 -15.27 -1.93 5.51
N VAL A 65 -13.96 -1.73 5.34
CA VAL A 65 -13.25 -0.62 5.99
C VAL A 65 -13.75 0.68 5.37
N SER A 66 -14.41 1.52 6.17
CA SER A 66 -14.82 2.85 5.75
C SER A 66 -13.59 3.64 5.29
N ARG A 67 -13.62 4.14 4.04
CA ARG A 67 -12.66 5.16 3.57
C ARG A 67 -12.90 6.42 4.41
N LYS A 68 -12.16 6.58 5.51
CA LYS A 68 -12.08 7.84 6.25
C LYS A 68 -11.66 8.94 5.28
N THR A 69 -12.56 9.84 4.93
CA THR A 69 -12.17 11.21 4.62
C THR A 69 -11.60 11.78 5.92
N LYS A 70 -10.28 11.95 6.00
CA LYS A 70 -9.62 12.59 7.15
C LYS A 70 -9.82 14.11 7.04
N GLU A 71 -11.05 14.56 7.20
CA GLU A 71 -11.47 15.96 6.95
C GLU A 71 -10.77 16.99 7.87
N THR A 72 -10.12 16.52 8.93
CA THR A 72 -9.25 17.34 9.79
C THR A 72 -7.93 16.63 10.07
N MET A 73 -6.80 17.27 9.75
CA MET A 73 -5.48 16.84 10.25
C MET A 73 -5.40 17.08 11.77
N PRO A 74 -4.79 16.19 12.56
CA PRO A 74 -4.50 16.46 13.97
C PRO A 74 -3.50 17.61 14.10
N ALA A 75 -3.75 18.51 15.04
CA ALA A 75 -2.89 19.65 15.35
C ALA A 75 -2.39 19.57 16.79
N TYR A 76 -1.08 19.75 17.01
CA TYR A 76 -0.49 19.79 18.35
C TYR A 76 0.74 20.71 18.40
N GLY A 77 0.96 21.30 19.57
CA GLY A 77 2.20 22.03 19.85
C GLY A 77 3.31 21.07 20.27
N ILE A 78 4.52 21.26 19.77
CA ILE A 78 5.73 20.67 20.37
C ILE A 78 6.26 21.68 21.37
N GLY A 79 6.03 21.38 22.65
CA GLY A 79 6.58 22.15 23.76
C GLY A 79 8.11 22.10 23.80
N ALA A 80 8.71 22.83 24.74
CA ALA A 80 10.16 22.85 24.91
C ALA A 80 10.71 21.40 25.04
N PRO A 81 11.60 20.95 24.13
CA PRO A 81 12.09 19.58 24.16
C PRO A 81 12.98 19.37 25.38
N TYR A 82 12.89 18.18 25.95
CA TYR A 82 13.66 17.74 27.11
C TYR A 82 14.39 16.44 26.79
N LEU A 83 15.47 16.14 27.52
CA LEU A 83 16.22 14.90 27.31
C LEU A 83 15.53 13.70 27.96
N PRO A 84 15.58 12.50 27.36
CA PRO A 84 15.15 11.26 28.00
C PRO A 84 15.96 10.93 29.27
N CYS A 85 15.42 10.05 30.10
CA CYS A 85 16.07 9.57 31.31
C CYS A 85 17.22 8.59 30.99
N ILE A 86 18.45 9.13 30.98
CA ILE A 86 19.72 8.41 30.76
C ILE A 86 20.24 7.68 32.02
N LYS A 87 19.36 7.32 32.96
CA LYS A 87 19.68 6.61 34.21
C LYS A 87 19.05 5.22 34.26
N THR A 88 19.70 4.28 34.93
CA THR A 88 19.10 2.98 35.31
C THR A 88 17.96 3.20 36.32
N LEU A 89 17.23 2.13 36.68
CA LEU A 89 16.23 2.23 37.74
C LEU A 89 16.86 2.40 39.14
N ASP A 90 18.04 1.81 39.38
CA ASP A 90 18.73 1.83 40.67
C ASP A 90 19.36 3.21 40.98
N ASP A 91 19.59 4.03 39.94
CA ASP A 91 20.08 5.42 40.04
C ASP A 91 18.97 6.46 40.36
N LEU A 92 17.73 6.02 40.66
CA LEU A 92 16.55 6.88 40.84
C LEU A 92 15.86 6.64 42.19
N GLU A 93 15.34 7.70 42.81
CA GLU A 93 14.59 7.60 44.06
C GLU A 93 13.07 7.48 43.83
N PRO A 94 12.33 6.67 44.62
CA PRO A 94 10.89 6.52 44.46
C PRO A 94 10.11 7.73 44.96
N MET A 95 9.16 8.23 44.16
CA MET A 95 8.20 9.27 44.55
C MET A 95 6.74 8.75 44.49
N LYS A 96 5.77 9.60 44.86
CA LYS A 96 4.33 9.27 44.80
C LYS A 96 3.55 10.33 44.03
N LEU A 97 2.38 9.97 43.49
CA LEU A 97 1.52 10.88 42.73
C LEU A 97 1.17 12.18 43.49
N LYS A 98 1.06 12.15 44.83
CA LYS A 98 0.80 13.35 45.66
C LYS A 98 1.92 14.40 45.64
N ASP A 99 3.14 14.01 45.29
CA ASP A 99 4.32 14.87 45.39
C ASP A 99 4.57 15.67 44.10
N LEU A 100 3.83 15.35 43.03
CA LEU A 100 3.92 16.02 41.72
C LEU A 100 3.66 17.54 41.79
N ARG A 101 4.33 18.25 40.89
CA ARG A 101 4.25 19.71 40.68
C ARG A 101 4.02 20.02 39.20
N MET A 102 3.16 20.99 38.92
CA MET A 102 2.84 21.46 37.57
C MET A 102 4.05 22.06 36.86
N GLU A 103 4.25 21.69 35.59
CA GLU A 103 5.38 22.10 34.73
C GLU A 103 6.77 21.81 35.35
N ILE A 104 6.87 20.71 36.10
CA ILE A 104 8.15 20.22 36.64
C ILE A 104 8.46 18.83 36.07
N TYR A 105 9.70 18.69 35.62
CA TYR A 105 10.36 17.42 35.33
C TYR A 105 10.98 16.91 36.63
N HIS A 106 10.49 15.79 37.16
CA HIS A 106 10.90 15.26 38.45
C HIS A 106 12.19 14.43 38.29
N ARG A 107 13.26 15.11 37.85
CA ARG A 107 14.58 14.51 37.56
C ARG A 107 15.15 13.80 38.79
N GLY A 108 15.80 12.66 38.57
CA GLY A 108 16.29 11.78 39.62
C GLY A 108 15.23 10.91 40.31
N LEU A 109 13.93 11.05 39.99
CA LEU A 109 12.84 10.34 40.65
C LEU A 109 12.10 9.36 39.72
N PHE A 110 11.34 8.41 40.27
CA PHE A 110 10.44 7.53 39.53
C PHE A 110 9.09 7.29 40.22
N LEU A 111 8.05 7.00 39.44
CA LEU A 111 6.71 6.58 39.90
C LEU A 111 6.45 5.13 39.55
N SER A 112 5.99 4.32 40.51
CA SER A 112 5.44 2.98 40.27
C SER A 112 3.91 3.03 40.17
N LEU A 113 3.37 2.68 39.00
CA LEU A 113 1.99 2.94 38.62
C LEU A 113 1.27 1.68 38.14
N ARG A 114 0.00 1.53 38.53
CA ARG A 114 -0.92 0.53 37.99
C ARG A 114 -1.99 1.23 37.14
N ARG A 115 -2.26 0.74 35.93
CA ARG A 115 -3.40 1.19 35.12
C ARG A 115 -4.70 0.84 35.85
N ILE A 116 -5.72 1.71 35.79
CA ILE A 116 -7.07 1.47 36.37
C ILE A 116 -8.24 1.70 35.42
N SER A 117 -7.99 1.98 34.14
CA SER A 117 -9.01 2.19 33.10
C SER A 117 -8.71 1.41 31.80
N PRO A 118 -9.64 1.39 30.82
CA PRO A 118 -9.28 1.19 29.40
C PRO A 118 -8.27 2.24 28.93
N VAL A 119 -7.69 2.04 27.74
CA VAL A 119 -6.85 3.05 27.07
C VAL A 119 -7.70 3.82 26.08
N ALA A 120 -7.78 5.13 26.25
CA ALA A 120 -8.30 6.04 25.26
C ALA A 120 -7.17 6.39 24.27
N ILE A 121 -7.14 5.64 23.16
CA ILE A 121 -6.18 5.83 22.07
C ILE A 121 -6.65 6.99 21.19
N LEU A 122 -5.78 7.97 20.89
CA LEU A 122 -6.04 9.08 19.97
C LEU A 122 -5.31 8.81 18.62
N GLU A 123 -4.90 9.85 17.89
CA GLU A 123 -4.06 9.69 16.67
C GLU A 123 -2.56 9.89 16.98
N ALA A 124 -2.20 10.90 17.77
CA ALA A 124 -0.82 11.22 18.14
C ALA A 124 -0.41 10.77 19.56
N SER A 125 -1.36 10.39 20.41
CA SER A 125 -1.11 9.93 21.79
C SER A 125 -2.10 8.83 22.19
N SER A 126 -1.81 8.17 23.30
CA SER A 126 -2.73 7.25 24.00
C SER A 126 -2.72 7.58 25.49
N TRP A 127 -3.88 7.53 26.15
CA TRP A 127 -3.97 7.87 27.56
C TRP A 127 -4.79 6.86 28.38
N ALA A 128 -4.45 6.75 29.67
CA ALA A 128 -5.16 5.93 30.64
C ALA A 128 -5.12 6.57 32.04
N VAL A 129 -6.05 6.17 32.91
CA VAL A 129 -6.00 6.48 34.34
C VAL A 129 -5.07 5.49 35.03
N VAL A 130 -4.21 5.98 35.91
CA VAL A 130 -3.30 5.21 36.76
C VAL A 130 -3.54 5.47 38.23
N GLN A 131 -3.05 4.57 39.08
CA GLN A 131 -3.02 4.66 40.54
C GLN A 131 -1.59 4.41 41.05
N ASP A 132 -1.18 5.06 42.15
CA ASP A 132 0.02 4.67 42.91
C ASP A 132 -0.11 3.19 43.33
N THR A 133 0.90 2.33 43.13
CA THR A 133 0.85 0.96 43.68
C THR A 133 0.71 0.92 45.21
N SER A 134 1.17 1.98 45.89
CA SER A 134 1.17 2.15 47.35
C SER A 134 0.11 3.09 47.93
N SER A 135 -0.79 3.68 47.14
CA SER A 135 -1.77 4.68 47.61
C SER A 135 -3.06 4.67 46.79
N ASP A 136 -4.10 5.36 47.25
CA ASP A 136 -5.37 5.52 46.53
C ASP A 136 -5.45 6.83 45.71
N HIS A 137 -4.31 7.50 45.50
CA HIS A 137 -4.20 8.62 44.57
C HIS A 137 -4.17 8.13 43.12
N VAL A 138 -4.87 8.86 42.24
CA VAL A 138 -5.07 8.52 40.82
C VAL A 138 -4.75 9.70 39.90
N GLU A 139 -4.26 9.43 38.69
CA GLU A 139 -3.94 10.47 37.71
C GLU A 139 -4.07 9.99 36.26
N ARG A 140 -4.13 10.92 35.30
CA ARG A 140 -4.03 10.66 33.85
C ARG A 140 -2.56 10.50 33.45
N VAL A 141 -2.20 9.38 32.82
CA VAL A 141 -0.94 9.21 32.08
C VAL A 141 -1.23 9.28 30.58
N GLU A 142 -0.43 10.03 29.83
CA GLU A 142 -0.56 10.19 28.38
C GLU A 142 0.80 10.02 27.68
N LEU A 143 0.86 9.11 26.71
CA LEU A 143 2.06 8.72 25.96
C LEU A 143 1.97 9.19 24.50
N PHE A 144 3.01 9.85 23.98
CA PHE A 144 3.00 10.44 22.64
C PHE A 144 3.73 9.60 21.60
N LEU A 145 3.03 9.13 20.57
CA LEU A 145 3.56 8.32 19.46
C LEU A 145 4.30 7.04 19.90
N HIS A 146 4.03 6.53 21.11
CA HIS A 146 4.72 5.37 21.66
C HIS A 146 4.01 4.07 21.37
N LYS A 147 4.84 3.08 21.06
CA LYS A 147 4.54 1.66 21.08
C LYS A 147 5.63 0.99 21.91
N SER A 148 5.28 -0.15 22.49
CA SER A 148 6.25 -0.99 23.18
C SER A 148 7.29 -1.53 22.19
N GLN A 149 8.38 -2.10 22.71
CA GLN A 149 9.26 -2.99 21.93
C GLN A 149 8.49 -4.06 21.14
N HIS A 150 7.28 -4.43 21.54
CA HIS A 150 6.44 -5.44 20.88
C HIS A 150 5.56 -4.89 19.74
N GLY A 151 5.58 -3.58 19.46
CA GLY A 151 4.78 -2.97 18.39
C GLY A 151 3.31 -2.74 18.72
N CYS A 152 2.86 -3.14 19.92
CA CYS A 152 1.56 -2.78 20.50
C CYS A 152 1.65 -1.50 21.34
N ASP A 153 0.52 -0.86 21.60
CA ASP A 153 0.43 0.29 22.51
C ASP A 153 0.95 -0.07 23.92
N ILE A 154 1.76 0.80 24.52
CA ILE A 154 2.39 0.53 25.83
C ILE A 154 1.34 0.44 26.93
N LEU A 155 0.39 1.38 26.97
CA LEU A 155 -0.63 1.44 28.01
C LEU A 155 -1.60 0.28 27.90
N ASP A 156 -1.89 -0.21 26.69
CA ASP A 156 -2.84 -1.31 26.55
C ASP A 156 -2.21 -2.68 26.83
N THR A 157 -0.91 -2.81 26.53
CA THR A 157 -0.13 -4.02 26.86
C THR A 157 0.09 -4.13 28.39
N ALA A 158 0.41 -3.03 29.06
CA ALA A 158 0.80 -3.03 30.47
C ALA A 158 -0.39 -3.03 31.45
N SER A 159 -0.26 -3.75 32.56
CA SER A 159 -1.09 -3.60 33.77
C SER A 159 -0.39 -2.73 34.80
N GLU A 160 0.91 -2.93 35.00
CA GLU A 160 1.76 -2.14 35.90
C GLU A 160 3.05 -1.71 35.18
N PHE A 161 3.52 -0.51 35.49
CA PHE A 161 4.71 0.09 34.88
C PHE A 161 5.35 1.16 35.77
N ILE A 162 6.62 1.45 35.52
CA ILE A 162 7.37 2.54 36.14
C ILE A 162 7.53 3.68 35.13
N VAL A 163 7.30 4.92 35.57
CA VAL A 163 7.67 6.13 34.80
C VAL A 163 8.87 6.78 35.47
N LYS A 164 9.99 6.86 34.73
CA LYS A 164 11.22 7.55 35.14
C LYS A 164 11.10 9.05 34.88
N GLU A 165 11.64 9.85 35.78
CA GLU A 165 11.73 11.33 35.73
C GLU A 165 10.44 12.06 35.28
N PRO A 166 9.27 11.74 35.89
CA PRO A 166 7.95 12.10 35.34
C PRO A 166 7.76 13.61 35.15
N TYR A 167 7.19 13.99 34.01
CA TYR A 167 6.77 15.36 33.69
C TYR A 167 5.26 15.50 33.90
N TYR A 168 4.83 16.43 34.76
CA TYR A 168 3.41 16.68 35.05
C TYR A 168 3.00 18.04 34.48
N THR A 169 2.06 18.03 33.53
CA THR A 169 1.78 19.15 32.62
C THR A 169 0.32 19.20 32.19
N ILE A 170 -0.14 20.31 31.61
CA ILE A 170 -1.46 20.45 31.00
C ILE A 170 -1.42 20.02 29.53
N ASN A 171 -2.19 19.01 29.14
CA ASN A 171 -2.27 18.57 27.74
C ASN A 171 -3.02 19.57 26.84
N ASN A 172 -3.09 19.28 25.54
CA ASN A 172 -3.74 20.16 24.55
C ASN A 172 -5.21 20.48 24.87
N HIS A 173 -5.92 19.55 25.53
CA HIS A 173 -7.33 19.72 25.93
C HIS A 173 -7.51 20.59 27.19
N GLY A 174 -6.44 20.92 27.91
CA GLY A 174 -6.48 21.71 29.14
C GLY A 174 -6.49 20.87 30.42
N GLU A 175 -6.15 19.60 30.33
CA GLU A 175 -6.21 18.64 31.45
C GLU A 175 -4.81 18.34 31.99
N SER A 176 -4.64 18.39 33.31
CA SER A 176 -3.36 17.97 33.90
C SER A 176 -3.15 16.46 33.75
N THR A 177 -1.94 16.07 33.38
CA THR A 177 -1.54 14.69 33.08
C THR A 177 -0.04 14.51 33.34
N ILE A 178 0.38 13.27 33.63
CA ILE A 178 1.77 12.86 33.46
C ILE A 178 1.98 12.60 31.97
N GLN A 179 2.83 13.40 31.32
CA GLN A 179 3.12 13.27 29.89
C GLN A 179 4.46 12.53 29.70
N VAL A 180 4.44 11.45 28.91
CA VAL A 180 5.63 10.67 28.55
C VAL A 180 5.85 10.83 27.05
N ASN A 181 7.02 11.38 26.67
CA ASN A 181 7.41 11.61 25.28
C ASN A 181 8.61 10.76 24.83
N HIS A 182 9.23 9.96 25.70
CA HIS A 182 10.32 9.05 25.31
C HIS A 182 10.02 7.60 25.72
N PRO A 183 10.23 6.60 24.83
CA PRO A 183 10.02 5.19 25.15
C PRO A 183 10.91 4.69 26.31
N SER A 184 12.11 5.25 26.45
CA SER A 184 13.06 4.97 27.53
C SER A 184 12.56 5.34 28.92
N ASP A 185 11.57 6.23 29.02
CA ASP A 185 11.13 6.82 30.28
C ASP A 185 9.98 6.00 30.90
N ILE A 186 9.54 4.91 30.25
CA ILE A 186 8.55 3.98 30.78
C ILE A 186 9.04 2.52 30.73
N LEU A 187 9.04 1.86 31.88
CA LEU A 187 9.44 0.45 32.01
C LEU A 187 8.22 -0.39 32.36
N ILE A 188 7.84 -1.33 31.49
CA ILE A 188 6.71 -2.25 31.73
C ILE A 188 7.12 -3.25 32.81
N THR A 189 6.45 -3.23 33.96
CA THR A 189 6.71 -4.20 35.04
C THR A 189 5.80 -5.41 34.95
N GLU A 190 4.55 -5.27 34.50
CA GLU A 190 3.64 -6.41 34.29
C GLU A 190 2.72 -6.21 33.07
N ILE A 191 2.45 -7.32 32.37
CA ILE A 191 1.59 -7.39 31.17
C ILE A 191 0.31 -8.17 31.51
N SER A 192 -0.82 -7.75 30.95
CA SER A 192 -2.10 -8.40 31.24
C SER A 192 -2.49 -9.48 30.22
N ASP A 193 -2.86 -10.67 30.72
CA ASP A 193 -3.51 -11.75 29.96
C ASP A 193 -4.93 -11.37 29.48
N SER A 194 -5.56 -10.36 30.09
CA SER A 194 -6.87 -9.80 29.71
C SER A 194 -7.04 -8.39 30.29
N PRO A 195 -7.07 -7.31 29.48
CA PRO A 195 -7.18 -5.93 29.96
C PRO A 195 -8.44 -5.57 30.76
N GLU A 196 -9.35 -6.51 31.00
CA GLU A 196 -10.63 -6.31 31.68
C GLU A 196 -10.71 -6.99 33.05
N SER A 197 -10.11 -8.17 33.24
CA SER A 197 -10.30 -8.99 34.45
C SER A 197 -9.72 -8.33 35.70
N TRP A 198 -8.50 -7.79 35.58
CA TRP A 198 -7.77 -7.15 36.68
C TRP A 198 -8.46 -5.87 37.20
N ARG A 199 -9.41 -5.30 36.45
CA ARG A 199 -10.22 -4.14 36.88
C ARG A 199 -11.16 -4.47 38.03
N GLN A 200 -11.51 -5.74 38.22
CA GLN A 200 -12.45 -6.21 39.24
C GLN A 200 -11.76 -6.73 40.52
N GLU A 201 -10.46 -7.01 40.45
CA GLU A 201 -9.68 -7.53 41.58
C GLU A 201 -9.34 -6.43 42.60
N LYS A 202 -10.24 -6.24 43.57
CA LYS A 202 -9.87 -5.63 44.87
C LYS A 202 -8.70 -6.43 45.46
N ARG A 203 -7.83 -5.76 46.24
CA ARG A 203 -6.62 -6.30 46.91
C ARG A 203 -6.87 -7.57 47.76
N GLY A 204 -7.05 -8.71 47.10
CA GLY A 204 -6.67 -10.01 47.63
C GLY A 204 -5.16 -10.16 47.49
N LYS A 205 -4.51 -10.81 48.46
CA LYS A 205 -3.13 -11.26 48.28
C LYS A 205 -3.14 -12.44 47.32
N SER A 206 -3.05 -12.19 46.02
CA SER A 206 -2.52 -13.21 45.11
C SER A 206 -1.06 -13.41 45.48
N SER A 207 -0.78 -14.44 46.26
CA SER A 207 0.56 -14.98 46.43
C SER A 207 0.94 -15.70 45.14
N PHE A 208 1.29 -14.92 44.11
CA PHE A 208 1.97 -15.43 42.93
C PHE A 208 3.32 -16.00 43.39
N GLU A 209 3.36 -17.32 43.56
CA GLU A 209 4.64 -18.04 43.57
C GLU A 209 5.35 -17.74 42.23
N PRO A 210 6.65 -17.43 42.25
CA PRO A 210 7.38 -17.10 41.03
C PRO A 210 7.38 -18.32 40.10
N LEU A 211 6.79 -18.15 38.91
CA LEU A 211 6.74 -19.18 37.88
C LEU A 211 8.16 -19.60 37.47
N SER A 212 8.39 -20.90 37.29
CA SER A 212 9.68 -21.40 36.80
C SER A 212 9.94 -20.99 35.35
N ALA A 213 11.19 -21.12 34.89
CA ALA A 213 11.57 -20.80 33.52
C ALA A 213 10.84 -21.68 32.48
N GLU A 214 10.52 -22.93 32.82
CA GLU A 214 9.70 -23.85 32.03
C GLU A 214 8.23 -23.40 31.99
N ALA A 215 7.67 -22.95 33.12
CA ALA A 215 6.31 -22.42 33.16
C ALA A 215 6.18 -21.15 32.30
N TYR A 216 7.22 -20.31 32.28
CA TYR A 216 7.33 -19.18 31.34
C TYR A 216 7.49 -19.63 29.88
N LYS A 217 8.31 -20.64 29.59
CA LYS A 217 8.42 -21.26 28.26
C LYS A 217 7.05 -21.73 27.76
N GLU A 218 6.30 -22.47 28.57
CA GLU A 218 4.99 -23.00 28.13
C GLU A 218 3.89 -21.92 28.04
N LYS A 219 3.92 -20.88 28.88
CA LYS A 219 3.09 -19.68 28.65
C LYS A 219 3.43 -19.00 27.32
N GLY A 220 4.72 -18.84 27.00
CA GLY A 220 5.19 -18.28 25.74
C GLY A 220 4.78 -19.11 24.52
N ASN A 221 4.87 -20.44 24.62
CA ASN A 221 4.40 -21.39 23.60
C ASN A 221 2.88 -21.28 23.40
N HIS A 222 2.10 -21.20 24.48
CA HIS A 222 0.64 -21.07 24.43
C HIS A 222 0.22 -19.78 23.72
N ALA A 223 0.84 -18.64 24.06
CA ALA A 223 0.58 -17.36 23.42
C ALA A 223 0.86 -17.41 21.90
N LEU A 224 2.02 -17.96 21.51
CA LEU A 224 2.44 -18.06 20.12
C LEU A 224 1.58 -19.03 19.29
N LEU A 225 1.25 -20.20 19.83
CA LEU A 225 0.58 -21.28 19.09
C LEU A 225 -0.95 -21.15 19.09
N LYS A 226 -1.57 -20.76 20.21
CA LYS A 226 -3.04 -20.68 20.34
C LYS A 226 -3.59 -19.29 20.05
N ARG A 227 -2.94 -18.23 20.56
CA ARG A 227 -3.40 -16.84 20.36
C ARG A 227 -2.73 -16.15 19.15
N LYS A 228 -1.61 -16.68 18.64
CA LYS A 228 -0.71 -16.04 17.66
C LYS A 228 -0.09 -14.72 18.17
N ASP A 229 -0.11 -14.54 19.49
CA ASP A 229 0.32 -13.33 20.19
C ASP A 229 1.84 -13.32 20.35
N CYS A 230 2.51 -12.70 19.38
CA CYS A 230 3.96 -12.52 19.37
C CYS A 230 4.45 -11.56 20.49
N PRO A 231 3.78 -10.42 20.77
CA PRO A 231 4.06 -9.59 21.94
C PRO A 231 4.15 -10.34 23.26
N LEU A 232 3.06 -11.03 23.65
CA LEU A 232 2.95 -11.74 24.93
C LEU A 232 3.92 -12.93 25.00
N SER A 233 4.13 -13.61 23.88
CA SER A 233 5.12 -14.70 23.76
C SER A 233 6.55 -14.22 24.03
N HIS A 234 6.97 -13.08 23.44
CA HIS A 234 8.28 -12.49 23.70
C HIS A 234 8.49 -12.11 25.18
N PHE A 235 7.47 -11.52 25.82
CA PHE A 235 7.53 -11.18 27.25
C PHE A 235 7.75 -12.42 28.11
N TYR A 236 6.99 -13.49 27.88
CA TYR A 236 7.15 -14.72 28.66
C TYR A 236 8.50 -15.40 28.42
N TYR A 237 9.01 -15.49 27.18
CA TYR A 237 10.35 -16.02 26.95
C TYR A 237 11.44 -15.16 27.62
N THR A 238 11.30 -13.83 27.59
CA THR A 238 12.24 -12.91 28.27
C THR A 238 12.18 -13.05 29.79
N ARG A 239 11.00 -13.26 30.38
CA ARG A 239 10.85 -13.58 31.81
C ARG A 239 11.52 -14.90 32.17
N GLY A 240 11.36 -15.95 31.35
CA GLY A 240 12.06 -17.21 31.52
C GLY A 240 13.58 -17.07 31.45
N LEU A 241 14.11 -16.33 30.47
CA LEU A 241 15.55 -16.06 30.34
C LEU A 241 16.12 -15.29 31.53
N LYS A 242 15.40 -14.29 32.07
CA LYS A 242 15.84 -13.54 33.27
C LYS A 242 15.90 -14.38 34.54
N LEU A 243 15.24 -15.55 34.61
CA LEU A 243 15.42 -16.51 35.71
C LEU A 243 16.61 -17.47 35.49
N LEU A 244 17.19 -17.47 34.30
CA LEU A 244 18.33 -18.31 33.90
C LEU A 244 19.62 -17.52 33.71
N SER A 245 19.70 -16.27 34.18
CA SER A 245 20.94 -15.46 34.15
C SER A 245 22.06 -16.10 34.96
N ASP A 246 21.75 -16.59 36.16
CA ASP A 246 22.75 -17.01 37.15
C ASP A 246 23.00 -18.53 37.19
N SER A 247 22.12 -19.34 36.58
CA SER A 247 22.10 -20.79 36.73
C SER A 247 22.84 -21.55 35.62
N LYS A 248 24.11 -21.89 35.84
CA LYS A 248 24.88 -22.76 34.92
C LYS A 248 24.31 -24.18 34.74
N SER A 249 23.32 -24.58 35.55
CA SER A 249 22.75 -25.93 35.56
C SER A 249 21.76 -26.24 34.44
N ASP A 250 21.23 -25.24 33.74
CA ASP A 250 20.16 -25.45 32.74
C ASP A 250 20.42 -24.73 31.40
N GLU A 251 21.47 -25.16 30.73
CA GLU A 251 21.86 -24.67 29.41
C GLU A 251 20.84 -25.05 28.32
N THR A 252 20.25 -26.26 28.40
CA THR A 252 19.27 -26.74 27.43
C THR A 252 18.01 -25.87 27.40
N LEU A 253 17.43 -25.53 28.56
CA LEU A 253 16.25 -24.67 28.63
C LEU A 253 16.54 -23.24 28.18
N ARG A 254 17.71 -22.69 28.55
CA ARG A 254 18.15 -21.37 28.09
C ARG A 254 18.25 -21.32 26.57
N ASN A 255 18.87 -22.32 25.96
CA ASN A 255 19.05 -22.38 24.51
C ASN A 255 17.71 -22.58 23.79
N ASP A 256 16.78 -23.35 24.35
CA ASP A 256 15.39 -23.45 23.86
C ASP A 256 14.64 -22.12 23.92
N LEU A 257 14.77 -21.38 25.02
CA LEU A 257 14.12 -20.08 25.23
C LEU A 257 14.67 -19.03 24.24
N TYR A 258 15.99 -18.91 24.09
CA TYR A 258 16.60 -18.06 23.06
C TYR A 258 16.11 -18.44 21.66
N ARG A 259 16.12 -19.74 21.33
CA ARG A 259 15.68 -20.25 20.02
C ARG A 259 14.21 -19.91 19.76
N ASN A 260 13.33 -19.99 20.75
CA ASN A 260 11.93 -19.59 20.59
C ASN A 260 11.78 -18.06 20.50
N ARG A 261 12.52 -17.30 21.31
CA ARG A 261 12.49 -15.82 21.29
C ARG A 261 13.00 -15.24 19.96
N SER A 262 14.08 -15.81 19.39
CA SER A 262 14.59 -15.48 18.05
C SER A 262 13.51 -15.55 16.96
N PHE A 263 12.69 -16.60 16.96
CA PHE A 263 11.61 -16.77 15.99
C PHE A 263 10.50 -15.73 16.15
N VAL A 264 10.18 -15.34 17.39
CA VAL A 264 9.22 -14.26 17.66
C VAL A 264 9.81 -12.91 17.24
N ASN A 265 11.10 -12.67 17.52
CA ASN A 265 11.80 -11.44 17.16
C ASN A 265 11.90 -11.23 15.63
N LEU A 266 12.10 -12.30 14.84
CA LEU A 266 11.96 -12.23 13.37
C LEU A 266 10.57 -11.75 12.95
N ARG A 267 9.50 -12.28 13.55
CA ARG A 267 8.11 -11.86 13.24
C ARG A 267 7.81 -10.43 13.65
N LEU A 268 8.46 -9.93 14.71
CA LEU A 268 8.38 -8.55 15.18
C LEU A 268 9.36 -7.59 14.46
N GLN A 269 10.14 -8.08 13.48
CA GLN A 269 11.18 -7.30 12.77
C GLN A 269 12.23 -6.68 13.72
N ARG A 270 12.55 -7.39 14.81
CA ARG A 270 13.68 -7.10 15.69
C ARG A 270 14.88 -7.93 15.27
N PHE A 271 15.59 -7.50 14.25
CA PHE A 271 16.61 -8.33 13.63
C PHE A 271 17.88 -8.44 14.50
N ASP A 272 18.24 -7.40 15.24
CA ASP A 272 19.37 -7.46 16.19
C ASP A 272 19.12 -8.50 17.29
N GLU A 273 17.97 -8.42 17.96
CA GLU A 273 17.60 -9.37 19.01
C GLU A 273 17.40 -10.79 18.44
N ALA A 274 16.79 -10.93 17.26
CA ALA A 274 16.63 -12.22 16.59
C ALA A 274 17.97 -12.89 16.22
N LYS A 275 18.95 -12.10 15.79
CA LYS A 275 20.32 -12.52 15.42
C LYS A 275 21.10 -12.92 16.68
N SER A 276 21.05 -12.10 17.73
CA SER A 276 21.67 -12.39 19.02
C SER A 276 21.09 -13.64 19.69
N ASP A 277 19.76 -13.75 19.76
CA ASP A 277 19.05 -14.94 20.28
C ASP A 277 19.34 -16.20 19.46
N ALA A 278 19.43 -16.09 18.13
CA ALA A 278 19.75 -17.22 17.27
C ALA A 278 21.14 -17.77 17.61
N LEU A 279 22.15 -16.92 17.59
CA LEU A 279 23.54 -17.31 17.86
C LEU A 279 23.72 -17.81 19.31
N SER A 280 23.02 -17.20 20.28
CA SER A 280 23.00 -17.62 21.69
C SER A 280 22.30 -18.96 21.93
N SER A 281 21.63 -19.54 20.92
CA SER A 281 21.00 -20.88 20.98
C SER A 281 21.78 -22.00 20.31
N ILE A 282 22.98 -21.70 19.79
CA ILE A 282 23.90 -22.67 19.15
C ILE A 282 24.58 -23.52 20.22
N THR A 283 24.76 -24.80 19.93
CA THR A 283 25.36 -25.81 20.82
C THR A 283 26.56 -26.50 20.18
N TYR A 284 27.61 -26.77 20.96
CA TYR A 284 28.89 -27.30 20.46
C TYR A 284 29.22 -28.73 20.91
N ASP A 285 28.35 -29.40 21.70
CA ASP A 285 28.61 -30.78 22.12
C ASP A 285 28.44 -31.77 20.95
N GLN A 286 29.37 -32.73 20.85
CA GLN A 286 29.55 -33.61 19.69
C GLN A 286 28.67 -34.87 19.73
N LYS A 287 27.73 -34.96 20.68
CA LYS A 287 26.79 -36.08 20.81
C LYS A 287 25.59 -35.84 19.89
N GLY A 288 25.65 -36.48 18.72
CA GLY A 288 24.83 -36.20 17.54
C GLY A 288 23.32 -36.07 17.78
N GLY A 289 22.71 -35.14 17.03
CA GLY A 289 21.27 -34.83 17.04
C GLY A 289 20.96 -33.34 17.05
N LEU A 290 21.89 -32.48 17.46
CA LEU A 290 21.68 -31.02 17.58
C LEU A 290 21.93 -30.22 16.29
N GLU A 291 22.45 -30.85 15.23
CA GLU A 291 22.75 -30.23 13.93
C GLU A 291 21.52 -29.54 13.33
N SER A 292 20.34 -30.19 13.35
CA SER A 292 19.07 -29.60 12.91
C SER A 292 18.62 -28.40 13.75
N LEU A 293 19.07 -28.28 15.00
CA LEU A 293 18.75 -27.16 15.89
C LEU A 293 19.72 -25.98 15.66
N ASN A 294 21.01 -26.27 15.47
CA ASN A 294 22.01 -25.28 15.06
C ASN A 294 21.71 -24.73 13.65
N ALA A 295 21.27 -25.57 12.70
CA ALA A 295 20.84 -25.14 11.38
C ALA A 295 19.63 -24.19 11.43
N LYS A 296 18.65 -24.46 12.32
CA LYS A 296 17.53 -23.54 12.58
C LYS A 296 17.98 -22.22 13.23
N ALA A 297 19.04 -22.22 14.03
CA ALA A 297 19.65 -20.99 14.54
C ALA A 297 20.30 -20.19 13.40
N TYR A 298 21.17 -20.81 12.61
CA TYR A 298 21.82 -20.16 11.48
C TYR A 298 20.83 -19.65 10.42
N ASN A 299 19.77 -20.39 10.12
CA ASN A 299 18.68 -19.93 9.26
C ASN A 299 18.09 -18.58 9.75
N ARG A 300 17.85 -18.47 11.06
CA ARG A 300 17.26 -17.28 11.68
C ARG A 300 18.23 -16.10 11.76
N ALA A 301 19.50 -16.35 12.04
CA ALA A 301 20.56 -15.34 11.95
C ALA A 301 20.72 -14.83 10.50
N GLY A 302 20.68 -15.74 9.51
CA GLY A 302 20.71 -15.42 8.08
C GLY A 302 19.52 -14.56 7.64
N LEU A 303 18.30 -14.94 8.05
CA LEU A 303 17.07 -14.16 7.79
C LEU A 303 17.11 -12.78 8.45
N ALA A 304 17.63 -12.67 9.69
CA ALA A 304 17.76 -11.40 10.40
C ALA A 304 18.76 -10.47 9.70
N ALA A 305 19.96 -10.96 9.41
CA ALA A 305 20.99 -10.22 8.67
C ALA A 305 20.49 -9.79 7.28
N TYR A 306 19.77 -10.65 6.55
CA TYR A 306 19.14 -10.29 5.27
C TYR A 306 18.11 -9.15 5.45
N GLY A 307 17.28 -9.20 6.50
CA GLY A 307 16.30 -8.17 6.83
C GLY A 307 16.91 -6.80 7.16
N GLN A 308 18.17 -6.76 7.61
CA GLN A 308 18.93 -5.53 7.86
C GLN A 308 19.75 -5.06 6.63
N GLY A 309 19.83 -5.86 5.57
CA GLY A 309 20.70 -5.60 4.41
C GLY A 309 22.16 -6.02 4.61
N GLU A 310 22.48 -6.77 5.66
CA GLU A 310 23.82 -7.29 5.97
C GLU A 310 24.15 -8.52 5.11
N PHE A 311 24.02 -8.42 3.79
CA PHE A 311 24.01 -9.57 2.87
C PHE A 311 25.25 -10.46 2.95
N LEU A 312 26.42 -9.91 3.30
CA LEU A 312 27.65 -10.71 3.54
C LEU A 312 27.57 -11.56 4.82
N GLN A 313 27.05 -11.01 5.93
CA GLN A 313 26.82 -11.80 7.15
C GLN A 313 25.74 -12.84 6.92
N ALA A 314 24.64 -12.44 6.25
CA ALA A 314 23.57 -13.36 5.86
C ALA A 314 24.12 -14.55 5.06
N ARG A 315 25.02 -14.31 4.10
CA ARG A 315 25.66 -15.39 3.33
C ARG A 315 26.39 -16.36 4.26
N GLY A 316 27.26 -15.86 5.13
CA GLY A 316 28.00 -16.70 6.08
C GLY A 316 27.10 -17.59 6.94
N TYR A 317 25.99 -17.06 7.46
CA TYR A 317 25.02 -17.85 8.22
C TYR A 317 24.31 -18.91 7.36
N PHE A 318 23.91 -18.60 6.12
CA PHE A 318 23.33 -19.60 5.22
C PHE A 318 24.37 -20.63 4.72
N GLU A 319 25.64 -20.26 4.61
CA GLU A 319 26.72 -21.20 4.29
C GLU A 319 26.94 -22.18 5.45
N GLN A 320 26.91 -21.72 6.71
CA GLN A 320 26.89 -22.58 7.90
C GLN A 320 25.61 -23.43 8.02
N GLN A 321 24.43 -22.94 7.61
CA GLN A 321 23.24 -23.77 7.51
C GLN A 321 23.42 -24.90 6.49
N ARG A 322 24.01 -24.60 5.31
CA ARG A 322 24.28 -25.59 4.24
C ARG A 322 25.26 -26.68 4.68
N GLU A 323 26.27 -26.34 5.48
CA GLU A 323 27.21 -27.32 6.05
C GLU A 323 26.53 -28.33 6.98
N LEU A 324 25.53 -27.88 7.75
CA LEU A 324 24.75 -28.73 8.67
C LEU A 324 23.57 -29.45 7.99
N GLN A 325 23.04 -28.91 6.89
CA GLN A 325 21.91 -29.51 6.15
C GLN A 325 22.11 -29.35 4.62
N PRO A 326 22.99 -30.17 3.99
CA PRO A 326 23.32 -30.03 2.57
C PRO A 326 22.13 -30.22 1.62
N GLU A 327 21.15 -31.05 2.02
CA GLU A 327 19.96 -31.39 1.23
C GLU A 327 18.86 -30.29 1.25
N ASP A 328 19.00 -29.24 2.08
CA ASP A 328 17.97 -28.20 2.19
C ASP A 328 18.03 -27.21 1.01
N GLN A 329 17.20 -27.47 0.01
CA GLN A 329 17.07 -26.67 -1.21
C GLN A 329 16.72 -25.19 -0.94
N HIS A 330 16.09 -24.86 0.19
CA HIS A 330 15.79 -23.47 0.55
C HIS A 330 17.06 -22.65 0.76
N VAL A 331 18.14 -23.26 1.26
CA VAL A 331 19.43 -22.58 1.49
C VAL A 331 20.05 -22.15 0.15
N ALA A 332 19.96 -22.99 -0.88
CA ALA A 332 20.40 -22.63 -2.22
C ALA A 332 19.59 -21.46 -2.82
N LEU A 333 18.29 -21.34 -2.51
CA LEU A 333 17.47 -20.19 -2.90
C LEU A 333 17.86 -18.91 -2.14
N HIS A 334 18.13 -19.00 -0.84
CA HIS A 334 18.60 -17.86 -0.04
C HIS A 334 19.96 -17.34 -0.55
N LEU A 335 20.91 -18.23 -0.81
CA LEU A 335 22.22 -17.85 -1.36
C LEU A 335 22.10 -17.19 -2.74
N ARG A 336 21.31 -17.77 -3.67
CA ARG A 336 21.05 -17.16 -4.99
C ARG A 336 20.44 -15.76 -4.91
N ARG A 337 19.57 -15.49 -3.93
CA ARG A 337 19.01 -14.15 -3.68
C ARG A 337 20.08 -13.20 -3.14
N ILE A 338 20.90 -13.67 -2.20
CA ILE A 338 22.03 -12.90 -1.65
C ILE A 338 23.04 -12.53 -2.74
N ASP A 339 23.37 -13.43 -3.67
CA ASP A 339 24.27 -13.13 -4.78
C ASP A 339 23.69 -12.10 -5.77
N ALA A 340 22.37 -11.96 -5.86
CA ALA A 340 21.74 -10.84 -6.57
C ALA A 340 21.87 -9.52 -5.78
N ARG A 341 21.59 -9.55 -4.47
CA ARG A 341 21.74 -8.38 -3.57
C ARG A 341 23.18 -7.86 -3.52
N LEU A 342 24.17 -8.75 -3.50
CA LEU A 342 25.57 -8.38 -3.48
C LEU A 342 25.99 -7.67 -4.78
N ARG A 343 25.61 -8.22 -5.95
CA ARG A 343 25.89 -7.56 -7.26
C ARG A 343 25.18 -6.22 -7.39
N GLU A 344 23.93 -6.11 -6.96
CA GLU A 344 23.24 -4.81 -6.91
C GLU A 344 24.03 -3.80 -6.06
N ALA A 345 24.48 -4.20 -4.86
CA ALA A 345 25.22 -3.33 -3.96
C ALA A 345 26.64 -2.94 -4.43
N THR A 346 27.33 -3.80 -5.21
CA THR A 346 28.70 -3.54 -5.67
C THR A 346 28.80 -3.01 -7.10
N GLU A 347 27.90 -3.41 -7.99
CA GLU A 347 27.96 -3.12 -9.43
C GLU A 347 26.88 -2.11 -9.88
N GLY A 348 25.81 -1.92 -9.08
CA GLY A 348 24.67 -1.07 -9.44
C GLY A 348 23.78 -1.66 -10.54
N VAL A 349 23.89 -2.96 -10.80
CA VAL A 349 23.18 -3.66 -11.89
C VAL A 349 21.81 -4.13 -11.40
N TYR A 350 20.77 -3.40 -11.79
CA TYR A 350 19.37 -3.69 -11.45
C TYR A 350 18.56 -4.11 -12.69
N ASN A 351 17.81 -5.21 -12.60
CA ASN A 351 16.78 -5.53 -13.60
C ASN A 351 15.51 -4.73 -13.32
N MET A 352 15.52 -3.45 -13.71
CA MET A 352 14.42 -2.51 -13.44
C MET A 352 13.06 -3.01 -13.96
N SER A 353 13.03 -3.66 -15.13
CA SER A 353 11.78 -4.24 -15.68
C SER A 353 11.18 -5.30 -14.76
N ARG A 354 12.01 -6.24 -14.26
CA ARG A 354 11.58 -7.29 -13.31
C ARG A 354 11.21 -6.71 -11.95
N ILE A 355 11.91 -5.67 -11.49
CA ILE A 355 11.59 -4.98 -10.24
C ILE A 355 10.19 -4.36 -10.37
N VAL A 356 9.96 -3.51 -11.38
CA VAL A 356 8.67 -2.84 -11.62
C VAL A 356 7.54 -3.84 -11.81
N SER A 357 7.73 -4.92 -12.59
CA SER A 357 6.70 -5.95 -12.79
C SER A 357 6.40 -6.79 -11.54
N SER A 358 7.26 -6.77 -10.52
CA SER A 358 7.04 -7.46 -9.25
C SER A 358 6.35 -6.61 -8.18
N LEU A 359 6.14 -5.31 -8.43
CA LEU A 359 5.51 -4.41 -7.46
C LEU A 359 3.98 -4.44 -7.54
N MET A 360 3.35 -4.43 -6.38
CA MET A 360 1.94 -4.05 -6.23
C MET A 360 1.75 -2.60 -6.69
N LYS A 361 0.60 -2.27 -7.29
CA LYS A 361 0.32 -0.91 -7.83
C LYS A 361 0.34 0.22 -6.78
N ALA A 362 0.38 -0.09 -5.49
CA ALA A 362 0.70 0.84 -4.41
C ALA A 362 1.49 0.11 -3.32
N GLY A 363 2.33 0.82 -2.55
CA GLY A 363 3.01 0.25 -1.38
C GLY A 363 4.19 -0.69 -1.67
N GLY A 364 4.69 -0.72 -2.91
CA GLY A 364 5.72 -1.66 -3.34
C GLY A 364 7.01 -1.58 -2.52
N ARG A 365 7.35 -2.68 -1.83
CA ARG A 365 8.62 -2.85 -1.10
C ARG A 365 9.51 -3.85 -1.84
N PRO A 366 10.23 -3.45 -2.92
CA PRO A 366 11.05 -4.38 -3.72
C PRO A 366 12.09 -5.12 -2.89
N ASP A 367 12.32 -6.40 -3.19
CA ASP A 367 13.48 -7.15 -2.70
C ASP A 367 14.70 -6.77 -3.57
N VAL A 368 15.46 -5.78 -3.10
CA VAL A 368 16.64 -5.15 -3.74
C VAL A 368 17.63 -4.66 -2.68
N ALA A 369 18.90 -4.47 -3.06
CA ALA A 369 19.93 -3.83 -2.24
C ALA A 369 20.11 -2.33 -2.58
N SER A 370 20.75 -1.58 -1.69
CA SER A 370 21.25 -0.23 -1.98
C SER A 370 22.62 -0.29 -2.68
N PHE A 371 22.78 0.51 -3.72
CA PHE A 371 24.02 0.83 -4.42
C PHE A 371 24.43 2.27 -4.11
N ASP A 372 25.40 2.43 -3.23
CA ASP A 372 25.92 3.73 -2.79
C ASP A 372 26.69 4.49 -3.89
N GLY A 373 27.09 3.77 -4.94
CA GLY A 373 27.76 4.31 -6.12
C GLY A 373 29.15 4.89 -5.87
N SER A 374 29.68 5.59 -6.87
CA SER A 374 30.99 6.27 -6.78
C SER A 374 30.84 7.62 -6.07
N THR A 375 30.40 7.60 -4.81
CA THR A 375 30.07 8.77 -4.02
C THR A 375 30.69 8.75 -2.62
N GLU A 376 30.88 9.93 -2.03
CA GLU A 376 31.44 10.11 -0.68
C GLU A 376 30.77 11.30 0.04
N ILE A 377 30.78 11.30 1.37
CA ILE A 377 30.22 12.40 2.18
C ILE A 377 31.35 13.33 2.60
N LYS A 378 31.25 14.62 2.28
CA LYS A 378 32.22 15.67 2.59
C LYS A 378 31.54 16.91 3.14
N SER A 379 32.30 17.90 3.60
CA SER A 379 31.72 19.20 3.98
C SER A 379 31.28 19.98 2.73
N SER A 380 30.08 20.58 2.78
CA SER A 380 29.53 21.40 1.71
C SER A 380 29.62 22.90 2.02
N PRO A 381 30.13 23.75 1.11
CA PRO A 381 30.19 25.19 1.31
C PRO A 381 28.79 25.82 1.51
N GLY A 382 28.47 26.19 2.74
CA GLY A 382 27.19 26.83 3.10
C GLY A 382 26.03 25.87 3.41
N ALA A 383 26.17 24.56 3.12
CA ALA A 383 25.20 23.53 3.52
C ALA A 383 25.76 22.51 4.54
N GLY A 384 26.98 22.72 5.03
CA GLY A 384 27.57 21.96 6.15
C GLY A 384 28.16 20.61 5.72
N ARG A 385 27.33 19.68 5.27
CA ARG A 385 27.73 18.37 4.69
C ARG A 385 26.99 18.13 3.39
N GLY A 386 27.60 17.42 2.45
CA GLY A 386 26.99 17.05 1.17
C GLY A 386 27.54 15.73 0.63
N LEU A 387 26.87 15.18 -0.37
CA LEU A 387 27.29 14.01 -1.13
C LEU A 387 28.04 14.45 -2.38
N PHE A 388 29.26 13.93 -2.57
CA PHE A 388 30.17 14.30 -3.67
C PHE A 388 30.51 13.07 -4.50
N THR A 389 30.89 13.28 -5.75
CA THR A 389 31.37 12.20 -6.63
C THR A 389 32.85 11.90 -6.40
N THR A 390 33.23 10.61 -6.45
CA THR A 390 34.66 10.20 -6.39
C THR A 390 35.32 10.07 -7.77
N ARG A 391 34.52 10.14 -8.84
CA ARG A 391 34.95 10.10 -10.25
C ARG A 391 34.04 10.97 -11.12
N ASP A 392 34.41 11.15 -12.38
CA ASP A 392 33.49 11.67 -13.40
C ASP A 392 32.27 10.74 -13.57
N ILE A 393 31.08 11.35 -13.69
CA ILE A 393 29.81 10.68 -14.00
C ILE A 393 29.21 11.30 -15.27
N SER A 394 28.76 10.44 -16.17
CA SER A 394 28.22 10.79 -17.49
C SER A 394 26.75 11.22 -17.42
N PRO A 395 26.24 12.04 -18.36
CA PRO A 395 24.80 12.33 -18.44
C PRO A 395 23.96 11.04 -18.56
N ASN A 396 22.85 10.99 -17.84
CA ASN A 396 21.91 9.87 -17.67
C ASN A 396 22.46 8.62 -16.95
N GLU A 397 23.72 8.62 -16.51
CA GLU A 397 24.30 7.54 -15.70
C GLU A 397 23.66 7.50 -14.30
N ILE A 398 23.53 6.30 -13.72
CA ILE A 398 23.05 6.11 -12.35
C ILE A 398 24.17 6.53 -11.39
N ILE A 399 23.86 7.47 -10.50
CA ILE A 399 24.76 7.95 -9.45
C ILE A 399 24.71 7.01 -8.25
N MET A 400 23.50 6.66 -7.80
CA MET A 400 23.21 5.76 -6.69
C MET A 400 21.75 5.26 -6.76
N CYS A 401 21.48 4.14 -6.10
CA CYS A 401 20.14 3.63 -5.81
C CYS A 401 20.07 3.27 -4.32
N GLU A 402 19.10 3.75 -3.55
CA GLU A 402 19.01 3.44 -2.11
C GLU A 402 17.64 2.86 -1.76
N LYS A 403 17.62 1.71 -1.08
CA LYS A 403 16.42 1.17 -0.47
C LYS A 403 16.12 1.91 0.83
N ALA A 404 14.87 2.33 1.04
CA ALA A 404 14.47 3.15 2.18
C ALA A 404 14.85 2.53 3.53
N PHE A 405 15.31 3.37 4.46
CA PHE A 405 15.40 2.98 5.85
C PHE A 405 14.00 2.75 6.45
N CYS A 406 13.06 3.64 6.15
CA CYS A 406 11.67 3.53 6.56
C CYS A 406 10.75 4.23 5.54
N VAL A 407 9.54 3.69 5.33
CA VAL A 407 8.45 4.34 4.59
C VAL A 407 7.16 4.09 5.37
N ALA A 408 6.35 5.13 5.53
CA ALA A 408 4.98 5.06 6.00
C ALA A 408 4.07 5.36 4.79
N TRP A 409 3.26 4.39 4.39
CA TRP A 409 2.45 4.46 3.17
C TRP A 409 1.03 4.91 3.44
N SER A 410 0.42 5.66 2.52
CA SER A 410 -0.91 6.28 2.69
C SER A 410 -2.09 5.34 2.95
N HIS A 411 -1.93 4.05 2.66
CA HIS A 411 -2.91 2.99 2.90
C HIS A 411 -2.68 2.23 4.22
N GLU A 412 -1.54 2.43 4.89
CA GLU A 412 -1.27 1.85 6.22
C GLU A 412 -2.01 2.66 7.28
N SER A 413 -2.73 1.97 8.17
CA SER A 413 -3.65 2.61 9.15
C SER A 413 -2.97 3.52 10.17
N GLU A 414 -1.64 3.43 10.30
CA GLU A 414 -0.83 4.26 11.19
C GLU A 414 -0.18 5.46 10.49
N THR A 415 -0.34 5.59 9.16
CA THR A 415 0.19 6.73 8.41
C THR A 415 -0.71 7.94 8.53
N PHE A 416 -0.17 9.01 9.10
CA PHE A 416 -0.81 10.32 9.12
C PHE A 416 0.23 11.44 9.17
N SER A 417 -0.22 12.62 8.77
CA SER A 417 0.52 13.88 8.89
C SER A 417 -0.21 14.81 9.85
N ALA A 418 0.55 15.59 10.61
CA ALA A 418 0.05 16.49 11.64
C ALA A 418 0.41 17.95 11.34
N LEU A 419 -0.38 18.88 11.88
CA LEU A 419 -0.06 20.29 11.97
C LEU A 419 0.71 20.54 13.26
N VAL A 420 2.03 20.71 13.14
CA VAL A 420 2.94 20.90 14.27
C VAL A 420 3.23 22.38 14.44
N CYS A 421 2.98 22.90 15.64
CA CYS A 421 3.42 24.23 16.04
C CYS A 421 4.67 24.10 16.91
N ASP A 422 5.82 24.50 16.38
CA ASP A 422 7.07 24.42 17.11
C ASP A 422 7.23 25.63 18.03
N THR A 423 7.31 25.41 19.34
CA THR A 423 7.42 26.50 20.32
C THR A 423 8.83 27.10 20.42
N ARG A 424 9.80 26.57 19.65
CA ARG A 424 11.16 27.11 19.47
C ARG A 424 11.25 28.13 18.32
N GLU A 425 10.38 28.02 17.32
CA GLU A 425 10.44 28.79 16.05
C GLU A 425 9.16 29.62 15.85
N ASP A 426 8.98 30.69 16.63
CA ASP A 426 7.87 31.66 16.52
C ASP A 426 6.44 31.05 16.42
N THR A 427 6.26 29.81 16.90
CA THR A 427 5.03 29.00 16.73
C THR A 427 4.61 28.80 15.27
N ALA A 428 5.57 28.72 14.34
CA ALA A 428 5.30 28.44 12.94
C ALA A 428 4.60 27.08 12.73
N ILE A 429 3.55 27.05 11.90
CA ILE A 429 2.81 25.81 11.58
C ILE A 429 3.53 25.05 10.44
N LYS A 430 4.19 23.96 10.81
CA LYS A 430 4.80 22.98 9.89
C LYS A 430 3.84 21.80 9.65
N VAL A 431 3.93 21.19 8.46
CA VAL A 431 3.28 19.90 8.19
C VAL A 431 4.31 18.80 8.46
N PHE A 432 4.00 17.89 9.37
CA PHE A 432 4.93 16.87 9.85
C PHE A 432 4.44 15.45 9.57
N PRO A 433 5.26 14.54 9.00
CA PRO A 433 4.88 13.15 8.77
C PRO A 433 4.98 12.31 10.06
N ALA A 434 4.01 12.49 10.95
CA ALA A 434 3.94 11.82 12.26
C ALA A 434 3.93 10.28 12.16
N GLY A 435 3.30 9.71 11.12
CA GLY A 435 3.34 8.27 10.86
C GLY A 435 4.76 7.75 10.56
N LEU A 436 5.55 8.48 9.77
CA LEU A 436 6.94 8.13 9.49
C LEU A 436 7.81 8.26 10.74
N HIS A 437 7.62 9.31 11.54
CA HIS A 437 8.31 9.48 12.82
C HIS A 437 8.08 8.32 13.77
N LYS A 438 6.82 7.94 13.98
CA LYS A 438 6.43 6.77 14.78
C LYS A 438 7.08 5.48 14.27
N ALA A 439 7.10 5.28 12.95
CA ALA A 439 7.71 4.11 12.32
C ALA A 439 9.25 4.09 12.43
N VAL A 440 9.92 5.24 12.35
CA VAL A 440 11.36 5.38 12.58
C VAL A 440 11.70 5.09 14.04
N VAL A 441 10.98 5.68 15.00
CA VAL A 441 11.17 5.43 16.44
C VAL A 441 11.01 3.93 16.75
N GLN A 442 9.94 3.27 16.25
CA GLN A 442 9.79 1.83 16.43
C GLN A 442 10.92 1.02 15.79
N LYS A 443 11.34 1.35 14.56
CA LYS A 443 12.39 0.60 13.87
C LYS A 443 13.72 0.69 14.62
N LEU A 444 14.02 1.82 15.25
CA LEU A 444 15.20 2.04 16.09
C LEU A 444 15.12 1.27 17.42
N LEU A 445 13.98 1.30 18.12
CA LEU A 445 13.76 0.46 19.31
C LEU A 445 13.92 -1.04 19.01
N ASN A 446 13.47 -1.47 17.82
CA ASN A 446 13.55 -2.85 17.38
C ASN A 446 14.96 -3.26 16.89
N ASN A 447 15.82 -2.30 16.52
CA ASN A 447 17.11 -2.56 15.90
C ASN A 447 18.16 -1.50 16.34
N PRO A 448 18.70 -1.60 17.57
CA PRO A 448 19.66 -0.64 18.13
C PRO A 448 20.88 -0.38 17.23
N SER A 449 21.35 -1.38 16.48
CA SER A 449 22.49 -1.26 15.54
C SER A 449 22.31 -0.17 14.48
N GLN A 450 21.08 0.25 14.22
CA GLN A 450 20.74 1.24 13.21
C GLN A 450 20.65 2.68 13.78
N VAL A 451 20.71 2.88 15.10
CA VAL A 451 20.50 4.17 15.76
C VAL A 451 21.49 5.24 15.30
N GLU A 452 22.79 4.94 15.29
CA GLU A 452 23.81 5.92 14.88
C GLU A 452 23.65 6.36 13.41
N ARG A 453 23.14 5.48 12.54
CA ARG A 453 22.87 5.81 11.12
C ARG A 453 21.82 6.91 10.97
N ILE A 454 20.91 7.03 11.94
CA ILE A 454 19.84 8.04 11.94
C ILE A 454 20.25 9.27 12.76
N LEU A 455 20.81 9.09 13.97
CA LEU A 455 21.28 10.23 14.79
C LEU A 455 22.41 11.03 14.12
N GLY A 456 23.12 10.44 13.17
CA GLY A 456 24.12 11.11 12.33
C GLY A 456 23.57 12.03 11.23
N LEU A 457 22.25 12.07 10.97
CA LEU A 457 21.62 12.90 9.93
C LEU A 457 21.56 14.40 10.30
N GLN A 458 20.96 15.23 9.44
CA GLN A 458 20.77 16.65 9.73
C GLN A 458 19.63 16.86 10.75
N GLY A 459 19.81 17.81 11.65
CA GLY A 459 18.83 18.24 12.64
C GLY A 459 19.47 19.33 13.50
N ASP A 460 18.69 20.32 13.92
CA ASP A 460 19.14 21.46 14.71
C ASP A 460 19.16 21.10 16.20
N TYR A 461 18.17 20.32 16.67
CA TYR A 461 18.19 19.74 18.01
C TYR A 461 19.15 18.55 18.10
N LYS A 462 20.08 18.60 19.06
CA LYS A 462 21.12 17.57 19.22
C LYS A 462 20.78 16.44 20.17
N GLY A 463 19.70 16.58 20.97
CA GLY A 463 19.22 15.55 21.90
C GLY A 463 20.33 14.87 22.71
N ILE A 464 20.40 13.55 22.63
CA ILE A 464 21.41 12.70 23.27
C ILE A 464 22.74 12.59 22.49
N GLY A 465 22.89 13.31 21.38
CA GLY A 465 24.06 13.29 20.51
C GLY A 465 23.94 12.29 19.36
N GLN A 466 25.07 11.86 18.80
CA GLN A 466 25.10 10.99 17.61
C GLN A 466 25.39 9.51 17.93
N LYS A 467 25.49 9.17 19.22
CA LYS A 467 25.90 7.86 19.70
C LYS A 467 24.74 7.15 20.39
N LEU A 468 24.68 5.83 20.19
CA LEU A 468 23.74 4.97 20.89
C LEU A 468 24.06 4.96 22.38
N ILE A 469 23.04 5.19 23.21
CA ILE A 469 23.07 4.98 24.66
C ILE A 469 22.15 3.80 24.94
N GLU A 470 22.66 2.78 25.63
CA GLU A 470 21.87 1.64 26.10
C GLU A 470 21.88 1.61 27.63
N LEU A 471 20.75 1.22 28.22
CA LEU A 471 20.55 1.02 29.64
C LEU A 471 19.83 -0.30 29.83
N ASP A 472 20.40 -1.23 30.61
CA ASP A 472 19.78 -2.53 30.91
C ASP A 472 19.36 -3.32 29.64
N GLU A 473 20.20 -3.28 28.59
CA GLU A 473 19.98 -3.83 27.23
C GLU A 473 18.88 -3.12 26.41
N VAL A 474 18.40 -1.94 26.84
CA VAL A 474 17.36 -1.15 26.15
C VAL A 474 17.95 0.13 25.54
N PRO A 475 17.70 0.43 24.24
CA PRO A 475 18.17 1.66 23.61
C PRO A 475 17.41 2.91 24.09
N VAL A 476 18.14 3.96 24.44
CA VAL A 476 17.58 5.28 24.74
C VAL A 476 17.34 6.04 23.44
N ILE A 477 16.08 6.40 23.16
CA ILE A 477 15.68 7.10 21.93
C ILE A 477 15.06 8.45 22.28
N ASP A 478 15.80 9.53 22.00
CA ASP A 478 15.28 10.90 22.03
C ASP A 478 14.36 11.13 20.82
N THR A 479 13.06 11.06 21.07
CA THR A 479 12.00 11.25 20.07
C THR A 479 11.88 12.69 19.56
N PHE A 480 12.33 13.71 20.30
CA PHE A 480 12.40 15.08 19.80
C PHE A 480 13.55 15.20 18.80
N GLN A 481 14.69 14.56 19.06
CA GLN A 481 15.78 14.45 18.09
C GLN A 481 15.36 13.69 16.83
N ILE A 482 14.65 12.56 16.97
CA ILE A 482 14.09 11.85 15.81
C ILE A 482 13.00 12.68 15.10
N HIS A 483 12.23 13.52 15.81
CA HIS A 483 11.28 14.46 15.18
C HIS A 483 12.01 15.48 14.30
N ASP A 484 13.02 16.13 14.86
CA ASP A 484 13.86 17.15 14.20
C ASP A 484 14.54 16.58 12.94
N ILE A 485 15.10 15.37 13.05
CA ILE A 485 15.68 14.62 11.93
C ILE A 485 14.62 14.28 10.88
N VAL A 486 13.45 13.75 11.26
CA VAL A 486 12.40 13.41 10.29
C VAL A 486 11.85 14.67 9.60
N GLN A 487 11.70 15.80 10.30
CA GLN A 487 11.29 17.08 9.71
C GLN A 487 12.28 17.58 8.65
N CYS A 488 13.60 17.41 8.87
CA CYS A 488 14.61 17.89 7.93
C CYS A 488 14.89 16.92 6.76
N ASN A 489 14.74 15.60 6.97
CA ASN A 489 15.29 14.56 6.07
C ASN A 489 14.22 13.67 5.40
N ALA A 490 12.92 13.85 5.67
CA ALA A 490 11.88 13.04 5.04
C ALA A 490 11.63 13.42 3.57
N PHE A 491 11.46 12.41 2.72
CA PHE A 491 11.08 12.55 1.32
C PHE A 491 9.61 12.14 1.14
N GLY A 492 8.80 13.00 0.51
CA GLY A 492 7.49 12.62 0.00
C GLY A 492 7.60 11.82 -1.30
N LEU A 493 6.80 10.75 -1.43
CA LEU A 493 6.81 9.89 -2.62
C LEU A 493 5.88 10.39 -3.74
N GLY A 494 5.03 11.38 -3.46
CA GLY A 494 3.92 11.76 -4.32
C GLY A 494 2.73 10.79 -4.17
N GLN A 495 1.58 11.14 -4.75
CA GLN A 495 0.32 10.43 -4.55
C GLN A 495 0.41 8.95 -4.99
N GLN A 496 0.45 8.01 -4.04
CA GLN A 496 0.52 6.57 -4.32
C GLN A 496 -0.86 5.92 -4.47
N THR A 497 -1.92 6.56 -3.97
CA THR A 497 -3.31 6.08 -4.09
C THR A 497 -4.29 7.22 -4.28
N GLU A 498 -5.46 6.94 -4.87
CA GLU A 498 -6.53 7.93 -5.06
C GLU A 498 -7.10 8.50 -3.75
N GLY A 499 -6.88 7.83 -2.63
CA GLY A 499 -7.26 8.26 -1.28
C GLY A 499 -6.09 8.83 -0.49
N GLU A 500 -5.00 9.19 -1.15
CA GLU A 500 -3.87 9.90 -0.54
C GLU A 500 -4.01 11.41 -0.75
N ASP A 501 -4.08 12.14 0.37
CA ASP A 501 -3.98 13.58 0.46
C ASP A 501 -2.90 13.97 1.50
N ILE A 502 -2.80 15.26 1.84
CA ILE A 502 -1.75 15.74 2.75
C ILE A 502 -1.89 15.22 4.20
N SER A 503 -3.03 14.67 4.60
CA SER A 503 -3.29 14.10 5.94
C SER A 503 -2.81 12.65 6.11
N ASN A 504 -2.50 11.96 5.00
CA ASN A 504 -1.97 10.59 4.97
C ASN A 504 -0.85 10.41 3.92
N ALA A 505 -0.14 11.49 3.56
CA ALA A 505 0.86 11.46 2.50
C ALA A 505 1.94 10.39 2.70
N SER A 506 2.22 9.63 1.65
CA SER A 506 3.25 8.59 1.62
C SER A 506 4.64 9.25 1.75
N THR A 507 5.34 8.92 2.83
CA THR A 507 6.61 9.58 3.20
C THR A 507 7.64 8.55 3.67
N GLY A 508 8.91 8.78 3.35
CA GLY A 508 10.00 7.88 3.71
C GLY A 508 11.32 8.58 4.04
N LEU A 509 12.26 7.81 4.57
CA LEU A 509 13.59 8.24 4.99
C LEU A 509 14.66 7.37 4.32
N TRP A 510 15.61 8.02 3.64
CA TRP A 510 16.70 7.42 2.88
C TRP A 510 18.02 8.04 3.37
N VAL A 511 18.86 7.26 4.05
CA VAL A 511 19.96 7.77 4.89
C VAL A 511 21.06 8.41 4.04
N ARG A 512 21.39 7.85 2.88
CA ARG A 512 22.42 8.39 1.99
C ARG A 512 21.88 9.52 1.11
N ALA A 513 20.64 9.40 0.64
CA ALA A 513 19.96 10.45 -0.13
C ALA A 513 19.80 11.76 0.67
N SER A 514 19.65 11.68 2.00
CA SER A 514 19.63 12.85 2.90
C SER A 514 20.89 13.72 2.89
N TYR A 515 21.99 13.27 2.27
CA TYR A 515 23.20 14.07 2.07
C TYR A 515 23.21 14.80 0.70
N ILE A 516 22.19 14.65 -0.14
CA ILE A 516 22.11 15.32 -1.45
C ILE A 516 21.48 16.71 -1.27
N ASN A 517 22.31 17.74 -1.28
CA ASN A 517 21.88 19.11 -1.00
C ASN A 517 21.00 19.73 -2.09
N HIS A 518 20.28 20.78 -1.71
CA HIS A 518 19.39 21.48 -2.62
C HIS A 518 20.13 22.39 -3.63
N SER A 519 19.76 22.27 -4.91
CA SER A 519 19.97 23.30 -5.93
C SER A 519 18.71 23.47 -6.79
N CYS A 520 18.32 24.72 -7.10
CA CYS A 520 17.26 24.98 -8.10
C CYS A 520 17.74 24.73 -9.55
N ILE A 521 19.04 24.50 -9.75
CA ILE A 521 19.64 24.02 -10.99
C ILE A 521 20.44 22.74 -10.69
N PRO A 522 19.75 21.61 -10.45
CA PRO A 522 20.37 20.38 -9.95
C PRO A 522 21.16 19.64 -11.03
N ASN A 523 22.26 19.01 -10.63
CA ASN A 523 23.02 18.10 -11.50
C ASN A 523 22.55 16.63 -11.41
N ALA A 524 21.65 16.31 -10.48
CA ALA A 524 20.99 15.00 -10.37
C ALA A 524 19.45 15.09 -10.36
N LYS A 525 18.80 14.15 -11.06
CA LYS A 525 17.35 13.91 -10.97
C LYS A 525 17.11 12.66 -10.12
N LYS A 526 16.15 12.78 -9.20
CA LYS A 526 15.53 11.69 -8.43
C LYS A 526 14.41 11.03 -9.24
N ASP A 527 14.35 9.71 -9.23
CA ASP A 527 13.15 8.93 -9.56
C ASP A 527 12.90 7.90 -8.42
N LEU A 528 11.70 7.30 -8.37
CA LEU A 528 11.28 6.35 -7.32
C LEU A 528 10.68 5.08 -7.93
N ILE A 529 10.98 3.92 -7.34
CA ILE A 529 10.43 2.60 -7.72
C ILE A 529 10.05 1.87 -6.43
N GLY A 530 8.84 2.12 -5.93
CA GLY A 530 8.43 1.65 -4.59
C GLY A 530 9.27 2.33 -3.50
N ASP A 531 9.81 1.55 -2.56
CA ASP A 531 10.76 2.04 -1.53
C ASP A 531 12.21 2.22 -2.01
N LEU A 532 12.50 2.02 -3.31
CA LEU A 532 13.80 2.29 -3.92
C LEU A 532 13.83 3.72 -4.49
N ILE A 533 14.71 4.57 -3.98
CA ILE A 533 15.05 5.87 -4.60
C ILE A 533 16.24 5.67 -5.54
N LEU A 534 16.26 6.36 -6.68
CA LEU A 534 17.41 6.35 -7.59
C LEU A 534 17.74 7.76 -8.06
N PHE A 535 19.03 8.04 -8.22
CA PHE A 535 19.53 9.32 -8.72
C PHE A 535 20.30 9.14 -10.02
N ARG A 536 19.98 9.95 -11.03
CA ARG A 536 20.64 9.95 -12.35
C ARG A 536 21.18 11.34 -12.68
N ALA A 537 22.36 11.40 -13.30
CA ALA A 537 23.01 12.67 -13.61
C ALA A 537 22.31 13.40 -14.79
N THR A 538 21.90 14.65 -14.63
CA THR A 538 21.24 15.45 -15.69
C THR A 538 22.25 15.99 -16.73
N ARG A 539 23.49 16.17 -16.28
CA ARG A 539 24.68 16.58 -17.05
C ARG A 539 25.89 15.77 -16.60
N ARG A 540 27.07 15.99 -17.23
CA ARG A 540 28.33 15.48 -16.65
C ARG A 540 28.53 16.13 -15.28
N ILE A 541 28.89 15.30 -14.30
CA ILE A 541 29.35 15.71 -12.98
C ILE A 541 30.85 15.37 -12.94
N ALA A 542 31.70 16.32 -12.58
CA ALA A 542 33.14 16.10 -12.50
C ALA A 542 33.52 15.41 -11.19
N SER A 543 34.59 14.61 -11.17
CA SER A 543 35.17 14.08 -9.93
C SER A 543 35.38 15.17 -8.88
N GLY A 544 34.91 14.95 -7.65
CA GLY A 544 34.98 15.91 -6.54
C GLY A 544 33.92 17.02 -6.59
N GLU A 545 32.97 16.96 -7.53
CA GLU A 545 31.82 17.87 -7.59
C GLU A 545 30.66 17.36 -6.71
N GLU A 546 29.93 18.29 -6.08
CA GLU A 546 28.77 18.00 -5.22
C GLU A 546 27.54 17.55 -6.02
N ILE A 547 26.84 16.54 -5.54
CA ILE A 547 25.60 16.02 -6.11
C ILE A 547 24.43 16.79 -5.49
N THR A 548 23.56 17.35 -6.34
CA THR A 548 22.48 18.26 -5.91
C THR A 548 21.15 17.95 -6.59
N HIS A 549 20.05 18.17 -5.87
CA HIS A 549 18.67 17.90 -6.32
C HIS A 549 17.71 19.06 -6.02
N ALA A 550 16.57 19.12 -6.70
CA ALA A 550 15.51 20.09 -6.40
C ALA A 550 14.62 19.57 -5.25
N TYR A 551 14.46 20.36 -4.19
CA TYR A 551 13.54 20.03 -3.09
C TYR A 551 12.11 20.52 -3.40
N ASP A 552 12.01 21.61 -4.16
CA ASP A 552 10.80 22.21 -4.68
C ASP A 552 11.05 22.58 -6.17
N GLU A 553 10.12 22.24 -7.05
CA GLU A 553 10.20 22.44 -8.50
C GLU A 553 9.37 23.65 -8.99
N SER A 554 8.83 24.47 -8.07
CA SER A 554 8.07 25.69 -8.39
C SER A 554 8.91 26.72 -9.13
N THR A 555 8.31 27.38 -10.13
CA THR A 555 8.99 28.36 -10.99
C THR A 555 9.20 29.72 -10.31
N SER A 556 8.30 30.13 -9.41
CA SER A 556 8.42 31.37 -8.62
C SER A 556 9.54 31.26 -7.59
N TYR A 557 10.43 32.26 -7.63
CA TYR A 557 11.49 32.45 -6.65
C TYR A 557 10.93 32.63 -5.23
N GLU A 558 9.91 33.46 -5.11
CA GLU A 558 9.24 33.82 -3.85
C GLU A 558 8.58 32.60 -3.21
N ALA A 559 7.88 31.79 -4.02
CA ALA A 559 7.27 30.54 -3.57
C ALA A 559 8.31 29.53 -3.08
N ARG A 560 9.40 29.32 -3.84
CA ARG A 560 10.49 28.42 -3.43
C ARG A 560 11.18 28.88 -2.14
N GLN A 561 11.55 30.16 -2.02
CA GLN A 561 12.18 30.67 -0.80
C GLN A 561 11.24 30.62 0.41
N ALA A 562 9.93 30.84 0.22
CA ALA A 562 8.93 30.67 1.28
C ALA A 562 8.82 29.20 1.71
N ALA A 563 8.85 28.24 0.77
CA ALA A 563 8.87 26.81 1.07
C ALA A 563 10.17 26.38 1.80
N PHE A 564 11.33 26.85 1.35
CA PHE A 564 12.63 26.53 1.97
C PHE A 564 12.73 27.04 3.40
N ARG A 565 12.34 28.30 3.65
CA ARG A 565 12.26 28.85 5.01
C ARG A 565 11.24 28.12 5.88
N ARG A 566 10.02 27.85 5.39
CA ARG A 566 8.94 27.23 6.18
C ARG A 566 9.22 25.77 6.56
N THR A 567 9.78 24.98 5.64
CA THR A 567 9.90 23.51 5.81
C THR A 567 11.27 23.09 6.34
N TRP A 568 12.34 23.76 5.89
CA TRP A 568 13.74 23.38 6.15
C TRP A 568 14.60 24.52 6.75
N ASN A 569 14.00 25.66 7.10
CA ASN A 569 14.65 26.79 7.78
C ASN A 569 15.92 27.34 7.08
N PHE A 570 15.96 27.35 5.74
CA PHE A 570 17.09 27.90 4.98
C PHE A 570 16.67 28.76 3.78
N GLU A 571 17.63 29.52 3.23
CA GLU A 571 17.50 30.28 1.99
C GLU A 571 18.37 29.66 0.89
N CYS A 572 17.79 29.35 -0.27
CA CYS A 572 18.57 28.83 -1.38
C CYS A 572 19.39 29.94 -2.03
N ARG A 573 20.72 29.80 -2.02
CA ARG A 573 21.69 30.74 -2.61
C ARG A 573 22.44 30.13 -3.81
N CYS A 574 21.81 29.18 -4.51
CA CYS A 574 22.33 28.67 -5.78
C CYS A 574 22.35 29.78 -6.86
N PRO A 575 23.15 29.65 -7.94
CA PRO A 575 23.31 30.72 -8.94
C PRO A 575 22.00 31.24 -9.56
N LEU A 576 20.99 30.37 -9.75
CA LEU A 576 19.67 30.80 -10.23
C LEU A 576 18.96 31.71 -9.20
N CYS A 577 18.98 31.33 -7.92
CA CYS A 577 18.33 32.11 -6.86
C CYS A 577 19.04 33.44 -6.60
N LEU A 578 20.38 33.50 -6.74
CA LEU A 578 21.10 34.77 -6.65
C LEU A 578 20.68 35.73 -7.77
N VAL A 579 20.58 35.26 -9.01
CA VAL A 579 20.09 36.08 -10.14
C VAL A 579 18.62 36.48 -9.97
N GLN A 580 17.75 35.59 -9.47
CA GLN A 580 16.33 35.88 -9.26
C GLN A 580 16.03 36.78 -8.04
N MET A 581 16.95 36.86 -7.08
CA MET A 581 16.88 37.79 -5.95
C MET A 581 17.03 39.24 -6.41
N ASP A 582 17.93 39.47 -7.38
CA ASP A 582 18.25 40.79 -7.94
C ASP A 582 17.47 41.07 -9.25
N GLU A 583 16.52 40.20 -9.64
CA GLU A 583 15.69 40.31 -10.86
C GLU A 583 14.61 41.41 -10.72
N SER A 584 14.56 42.35 -11.66
CA SER A 584 13.49 43.36 -11.71
C SER A 584 12.15 42.76 -12.12
N ASP A 585 11.03 43.35 -11.66
CA ASP A 585 9.69 42.85 -11.99
C ASP A 585 9.41 42.75 -13.50
N THR A 586 10.04 43.60 -14.31
CA THR A 586 9.97 43.54 -15.78
C THR A 586 10.66 42.29 -16.35
N LEU A 587 11.85 41.94 -15.86
CA LEU A 587 12.57 40.72 -16.27
C LEU A 587 11.84 39.48 -15.75
N ARG A 588 11.37 39.52 -14.50
CA ARG A 588 10.54 38.48 -13.86
C ARG A 588 9.28 38.17 -14.67
N LEU A 589 8.59 39.19 -15.18
CA LEU A 589 7.43 39.04 -16.07
C LEU A 589 7.85 38.39 -17.40
N MET A 590 8.86 38.93 -18.09
CA MET A 590 9.35 38.38 -19.37
C MET A 590 9.82 36.92 -19.25
N ARG A 591 10.46 36.55 -18.13
CA ARG A 591 10.88 35.19 -17.82
C ARG A 591 9.68 34.27 -17.60
N ASN A 592 8.65 34.72 -16.88
CA ASN A 592 7.41 33.97 -16.69
C ASN A 592 6.69 33.76 -18.05
N GLU A 593 6.52 34.80 -18.86
CA GLU A 593 5.93 34.67 -20.22
C GLU A 593 6.74 33.74 -21.13
N ALA A 594 8.06 33.73 -21.02
CA ALA A 594 8.92 32.83 -21.78
C ALA A 594 8.78 31.36 -21.31
N GLU A 595 8.61 31.14 -20.00
CA GLU A 595 8.36 29.82 -19.43
C GLU A 595 6.94 29.30 -19.72
N GLU A 596 5.92 30.16 -19.68
CA GLU A 596 4.55 29.79 -20.13
C GLU A 596 4.58 29.36 -21.60
N ARG A 597 5.25 30.12 -22.48
CA ARG A 597 5.47 29.73 -23.88
C ARG A 597 6.27 28.43 -24.02
N ALA A 598 7.24 28.16 -23.14
CA ALA A 598 8.01 26.92 -23.14
C ALA A 598 7.15 25.70 -22.76
N ASN A 599 6.35 25.84 -21.70
CA ASN A 599 5.47 24.79 -21.19
C ASN A 599 4.34 24.53 -22.21
N MET A 600 3.69 25.58 -22.73
CA MET A 600 2.73 25.46 -23.84
C MET A 600 3.36 24.81 -25.08
N PHE A 601 4.61 25.14 -25.45
CA PHE A 601 5.26 24.49 -26.58
C PHE A 601 5.38 22.98 -26.36
N VAL A 602 5.77 22.53 -25.16
CA VAL A 602 5.88 21.10 -24.86
C VAL A 602 4.51 20.42 -24.75
N GLU A 603 3.52 21.03 -24.09
CA GLU A 603 2.15 20.50 -24.04
C GLU A 603 1.56 20.33 -25.46
N ASN A 604 1.85 21.26 -26.39
CA ASN A 604 1.41 21.18 -27.78
C ASN A 604 2.26 20.24 -28.68
N ASN A 605 3.42 19.75 -28.20
CA ASN A 605 4.35 18.94 -29.00
C ASN A 605 4.71 17.61 -28.34
N ASP A 606 4.03 17.18 -27.27
CA ASP A 606 4.32 15.92 -26.57
C ASP A 606 4.05 14.71 -27.48
N PRO A 607 5.08 13.92 -27.85
CA PRO A 607 4.90 12.73 -28.70
C PRO A 607 3.97 11.65 -28.12
N THR A 608 3.61 11.69 -26.84
CA THR A 608 2.60 10.79 -26.26
C THR A 608 1.16 11.11 -26.68
N CYS A 609 0.90 12.32 -27.19
CA CYS A 609 -0.38 12.70 -27.81
C CYS A 609 -0.40 12.55 -29.35
N ALA A 610 0.73 12.21 -29.98
CA ALA A 610 0.83 12.12 -31.44
C ALA A 610 0.33 10.76 -31.97
N LYS A 611 -0.79 10.77 -32.71
CA LYS A 611 -1.15 9.63 -33.56
C LYS A 611 -0.08 9.43 -34.64
N CYS A 612 0.18 8.17 -35.00
CA CYS A 612 1.10 7.81 -36.08
C CYS A 612 0.46 8.05 -37.47
N ASP A 613 0.33 9.31 -37.87
CA ASP A 613 0.02 9.66 -39.26
C ASP A 613 1.31 9.72 -40.09
N LEU A 614 1.37 8.89 -41.15
CA LEU A 614 2.52 8.77 -42.04
C LEU A 614 2.64 9.98 -42.97
N VAL A 615 3.63 10.84 -42.70
CA VAL A 615 4.06 11.93 -43.60
C VAL A 615 5.54 11.67 -43.97
N PRO A 616 5.93 11.74 -45.25
CA PRO A 616 7.17 11.11 -45.73
C PRO A 616 8.47 11.78 -45.26
N TRP A 617 9.53 10.97 -45.21
CA TRP A 617 10.87 11.36 -44.77
C TRP A 617 11.51 12.38 -45.73
N VAL A 618 11.99 13.51 -45.18
CA VAL A 618 13.02 14.31 -45.85
C VAL A 618 14.39 13.71 -45.52
N THR A 619 14.82 12.80 -46.40
CA THR A 619 16.20 12.31 -46.64
C THR A 619 17.22 12.44 -45.50
N ALA A 620 17.57 11.30 -44.89
CA ALA A 620 18.79 11.21 -44.08
C ALA A 620 20.05 11.40 -44.94
N ALA A 621 21.00 12.19 -44.44
CA ALA A 621 22.39 12.12 -44.90
C ALA A 621 23.08 10.90 -44.25
N PRO A 622 24.00 10.20 -44.95
CA PRO A 622 24.62 8.98 -44.44
C PRO A 622 25.57 9.26 -43.27
N LEU A 623 25.65 8.29 -42.34
CA LEU A 623 26.62 8.30 -41.24
C LEU A 623 28.05 8.22 -41.82
N PRO A 624 28.98 9.11 -41.42
CA PRO A 624 30.38 9.00 -41.81
C PRO A 624 31.09 7.88 -41.05
N ASP A 625 32.03 7.25 -41.76
CA ASP A 625 32.93 6.17 -41.37
C ASP A 625 33.57 6.34 -39.96
N PRO A 626 33.52 5.31 -39.08
CA PRO A 626 34.10 5.37 -37.74
C PRO A 626 35.65 5.39 -37.69
N SER A 627 36.35 5.30 -38.82
CA SER A 627 37.81 5.17 -38.89
C SER A 627 38.61 6.49 -38.96
N ARG A 628 37.98 7.67 -38.90
CA ARG A 628 38.67 8.98 -38.97
C ARG A 628 38.58 9.80 -37.68
N PRO A 629 39.69 10.42 -37.21
CA PRO A 629 39.68 11.26 -36.02
C PRO A 629 38.99 12.61 -36.31
N ILE A 630 37.98 12.95 -35.51
CA ILE A 630 37.27 14.22 -35.62
C ILE A 630 38.10 15.33 -34.96
N HIS A 631 38.91 16.02 -35.77
CA HIS A 631 39.37 17.36 -35.41
C HIS A 631 38.17 18.33 -35.41
N ALA A 632 37.96 19.03 -34.31
CA ALA A 632 36.83 19.94 -34.14
C ALA A 632 37.01 21.23 -34.97
N HIS A 633 36.58 21.21 -36.24
CA HIS A 633 36.42 22.42 -37.03
C HIS A 633 35.23 23.24 -36.52
N THR A 634 35.54 24.29 -35.76
CA THR A 634 34.59 25.35 -35.41
C THR A 634 34.43 26.31 -36.59
N GLU A 635 33.36 26.17 -37.35
CA GLU A 635 32.99 27.19 -38.34
C GLU A 635 32.59 28.50 -37.65
N LYS A 636 33.07 29.62 -38.20
CA LYS A 636 32.85 30.95 -37.65
C LYS A 636 31.50 31.50 -38.09
N ILE A 637 30.59 31.68 -37.13
CA ILE A 637 29.47 32.62 -37.26
C ILE A 637 29.71 33.77 -36.28
N PHE A 638 30.51 34.74 -36.72
CA PHE A 638 30.68 36.04 -36.05
C PHE A 638 30.85 37.13 -37.10
N ALA A 639 29.79 37.93 -37.30
CA ALA A 639 29.94 39.31 -37.75
C ALA A 639 30.33 40.19 -36.54
N PRO A 640 31.03 41.31 -36.73
CA PRO A 640 31.58 42.08 -35.62
C PRO A 640 30.54 43.06 -35.02
N ASP A 641 29.63 42.55 -34.20
CA ASP A 641 28.95 43.30 -33.13
C ASP A 641 28.42 42.33 -32.06
N GLN A 642 28.41 42.75 -30.79
CA GLN A 642 28.27 41.84 -29.65
C GLN A 642 26.81 41.49 -29.28
N VAL A 643 26.50 40.19 -29.25
CA VAL A 643 25.39 39.63 -28.45
C VAL A 643 25.84 38.31 -27.82
N HIS A 644 25.92 38.25 -26.49
CA HIS A 644 26.00 36.98 -25.76
C HIS A 644 24.62 36.61 -25.24
N LEU A 645 24.19 35.36 -25.48
CA LEU A 645 22.83 34.89 -25.17
C LEU A 645 22.84 34.01 -23.92
N TYR A 646 22.02 34.36 -22.92
CA TYR A 646 21.68 33.43 -21.85
C TYR A 646 20.70 32.39 -22.39
N VAL A 647 21.06 31.11 -22.25
CA VAL A 647 20.25 29.98 -22.71
C VAL A 647 19.65 29.25 -21.51
N ILE A 648 18.36 29.45 -21.26
CA ILE A 648 17.60 28.62 -20.33
C ILE A 648 17.43 27.25 -20.99
N ARG A 649 18.04 26.22 -20.41
CA ARG A 649 17.99 24.83 -20.89
C ARG A 649 17.03 24.03 -20.03
N LYS A 650 15.96 23.51 -20.65
CA LYS A 650 14.99 22.62 -20.01
C LYS A 650 15.01 21.31 -20.81
N ASP A 651 15.54 20.25 -20.20
CA ASP A 651 15.68 18.93 -20.82
C ASP A 651 14.40 18.12 -20.63
N TYR A 652 13.68 17.90 -21.72
CA TYR A 652 12.47 17.08 -21.77
C TYR A 652 12.83 15.66 -22.23
N TYR A 653 12.09 14.66 -21.76
CA TYR A 653 12.34 13.25 -22.07
C TYR A 653 11.05 12.55 -22.48
N ILE A 654 10.91 12.21 -23.77
CA ILE A 654 9.77 11.43 -24.27
C ILE A 654 10.29 10.21 -25.05
N GLY A 655 9.63 9.05 -24.87
CA GLY A 655 10.00 7.80 -25.56
C GLY A 655 11.43 7.34 -25.29
N GLY A 656 11.98 7.66 -24.11
CA GLY A 656 13.39 7.40 -23.77
C GLY A 656 14.41 8.30 -24.48
N ARG A 657 13.98 9.25 -25.32
CA ARG A 657 14.85 10.21 -26.02
C ARG A 657 14.80 11.59 -25.37
N ARG A 658 15.95 12.27 -25.39
CA ARG A 658 16.17 13.59 -24.79
C ARG A 658 15.93 14.70 -25.80
N ILE A 659 14.98 15.58 -25.53
CA ILE A 659 14.68 16.78 -26.30
C ILE A 659 15.14 18.00 -25.50
N ARG A 660 16.05 18.80 -26.08
CA ARG A 660 16.59 20.01 -25.46
C ARG A 660 15.76 21.22 -25.88
N ALA A 661 14.95 21.77 -24.97
CA ALA A 661 14.46 23.12 -25.14
C ALA A 661 15.56 24.11 -24.71
N ALA A 662 15.77 25.15 -25.53
CA ALA A 662 16.79 26.16 -25.34
C ALA A 662 16.19 27.54 -25.67
N ILE A 663 15.78 28.30 -24.66
CA ILE A 663 15.29 29.66 -24.84
C ILE A 663 16.45 30.63 -24.67
N ALA A 664 16.71 31.41 -25.71
CA ALA A 664 17.72 32.44 -25.74
C ALA A 664 17.10 33.81 -25.43
N ILE A 665 17.61 34.50 -24.40
CA ILE A 665 17.14 35.84 -24.01
C ILE A 665 18.20 36.88 -24.43
N PRO A 666 17.82 37.97 -25.15
CA PRO A 666 18.74 39.05 -25.49
C PRO A 666 19.21 39.84 -24.25
N ASP A 667 20.49 40.17 -24.20
CA ASP A 667 21.11 40.87 -23.06
C ASP A 667 20.90 42.39 -23.10
N LYS A 668 20.55 42.97 -21.96
CA LYS A 668 20.87 44.36 -21.61
C LYS A 668 21.36 44.47 -20.16
N LEU A 669 22.70 44.55 -20.04
CA LEU A 669 23.49 45.06 -18.91
C LEU A 669 23.69 44.09 -17.72
N ALA A 670 24.55 43.10 -17.93
CA ALA A 670 25.44 42.61 -16.87
C ALA A 670 26.79 43.35 -16.86
N LEU A 671 27.08 44.14 -15.83
CA LEU A 671 28.40 44.71 -15.49
C LEU A 671 28.33 45.13 -13.99
N ILE A 672 29.25 44.81 -13.07
CA ILE A 672 30.55 44.13 -13.12
C ILE A 672 30.58 43.08 -11.99
N ASN A 673 31.24 41.93 -12.20
CA ASN A 673 31.62 41.02 -11.11
C ASN A 673 33.15 41.00 -10.95
N HIS A 674 33.69 41.73 -9.96
CA HIS A 674 35.04 41.46 -9.45
C HIS A 674 35.30 42.01 -8.03
N ARG A 675 36.17 41.29 -7.32
CA ARG A 675 36.58 41.37 -5.90
C ARG A 675 36.81 42.78 -5.29
N LEU A 676 36.34 42.95 -4.05
CA LEU A 676 36.91 43.77 -2.94
C LEU A 676 37.11 45.29 -3.17
N GLY A 677 36.33 46.15 -2.49
CA GLY A 677 36.63 47.58 -2.39
C GLY A 677 35.60 48.47 -1.67
N THR A 678 35.97 48.96 -0.49
CA THR A 678 35.46 50.12 0.30
C THR A 678 34.46 51.15 -0.30
N TRP A 679 33.34 51.34 0.41
CA TRP A 679 32.71 52.63 0.84
C TRP A 679 32.09 53.68 -0.14
N GLN A 680 31.06 54.38 0.42
CA GLN A 680 30.51 55.73 0.12
C GLN A 680 29.51 55.99 -1.06
N CYS A 681 28.22 55.99 -0.70
CA CYS A 681 27.30 57.16 -0.61
C CYS A 681 26.76 57.96 -1.84
N ILE A 682 25.56 58.56 -1.61
CA ILE A 682 24.92 59.77 -2.24
C ILE A 682 23.87 59.59 -3.38
N LEU A 683 22.59 59.46 -2.96
CA LEU A 683 21.42 60.33 -3.25
C LEU A 683 21.07 60.82 -4.68
N LYS A 684 19.83 60.52 -5.18
CA LYS A 684 18.63 61.43 -5.20
C LYS A 684 17.45 60.97 -6.11
N ARG A 685 16.22 61.01 -5.56
CA ARG A 685 14.92 61.60 -6.08
C ARG A 685 14.40 61.28 -7.52
N GLN A 686 13.11 61.40 -7.88
CA GLN A 686 11.91 61.98 -7.22
C GLN A 686 10.57 61.34 -7.70
N ASP A 687 9.46 61.72 -7.05
CA ASP A 687 8.08 61.20 -7.16
C ASP A 687 7.21 61.87 -8.28
N ALA A 688 6.00 61.31 -8.59
CA ALA A 688 4.70 61.94 -8.25
C ALA A 688 3.39 61.37 -8.92
N ASN A 689 2.32 61.28 -8.10
CA ASN A 689 0.87 61.53 -8.36
C ASN A 689 -0.11 60.51 -9.02
N ALA A 690 -1.38 60.60 -8.55
CA ALA A 690 -2.62 59.90 -8.98
C ALA A 690 -3.89 60.66 -8.46
N LYS A 691 -5.14 60.35 -8.92
CA LYS A 691 -6.44 60.61 -8.21
C LYS A 691 -7.73 60.07 -8.89
N GLU A 692 -8.91 60.24 -8.24
CA GLU A 692 -10.22 59.53 -8.38
C GLU A 692 -11.43 60.46 -8.75
N HIS A 693 -12.69 59.95 -8.86
CA HIS A 693 -13.99 60.60 -8.43
C HIS A 693 -15.31 59.80 -8.75
N THR A 694 -16.51 60.25 -8.24
CA THR A 694 -17.88 59.60 -8.25
C THR A 694 -19.05 60.66 -8.37
N THR A 695 -20.40 60.50 -8.24
CA THR A 695 -21.38 59.52 -7.64
C THR A 695 -22.88 59.78 -8.07
N ALA A 696 -23.86 58.89 -7.71
CA ALA A 696 -25.35 59.06 -7.63
C ALA A 696 -26.22 59.14 -8.94
N GLY A 697 -27.58 58.98 -8.99
CA GLY A 697 -28.66 58.61 -8.01
C GLY A 697 -30.13 58.75 -8.57
N PHE A 698 -31.18 58.38 -7.78
CA PHE A 698 -32.66 58.63 -7.97
C PHE A 698 -33.47 57.87 -9.09
N ASP A 699 -34.81 57.65 -9.09
CA ASP A 699 -35.88 57.35 -8.07
C ASP A 699 -37.21 56.76 -8.71
N VAL A 700 -38.30 56.52 -7.95
CA VAL A 700 -39.61 55.83 -8.30
C VAL A 700 -40.82 56.31 -7.41
N PRO A 701 -42.10 55.77 -7.35
CA PRO A 701 -42.91 54.73 -8.06
C PRO A 701 -44.27 55.33 -8.62
N PRO A 702 -45.56 54.89 -8.40
CA PRO A 702 -46.33 53.60 -8.27
C PRO A 702 -47.49 53.49 -9.35
N PRO A 703 -48.83 53.19 -9.15
CA PRO A 703 -49.64 52.28 -8.28
C PRO A 703 -50.81 51.44 -8.98
N TYR A 704 -51.52 50.56 -8.22
CA TYR A 704 -52.91 49.96 -8.36
C TYR A 704 -53.37 49.19 -9.65
N THR A 705 -54.28 48.16 -9.65
CA THR A 705 -55.10 47.44 -8.62
C THR A 705 -55.37 45.95 -9.00
N SER A 706 -55.92 45.14 -8.06
CA SER A 706 -56.23 43.68 -8.12
C SER A 706 -57.66 43.33 -8.67
N PRO A 707 -58.24 42.10 -8.59
CA PRO A 707 -57.72 40.71 -8.33
C PRO A 707 -58.32 39.60 -9.27
N ILE A 708 -57.96 38.31 -9.08
CA ILE A 708 -58.81 37.09 -9.22
C ILE A 708 -58.07 35.84 -8.68
N SER A 709 -58.79 34.75 -8.35
CA SER A 709 -58.26 33.53 -7.70
C SER A 709 -59.00 32.24 -8.19
N PRO A 710 -58.80 31.03 -7.62
CA PRO A 710 -57.71 30.12 -8.04
C PRO A 710 -58.18 28.68 -8.37
N THR A 711 -57.32 27.88 -9.03
CA THR A 711 -57.50 26.40 -9.11
C THR A 711 -56.20 25.62 -8.87
N GLN A 712 -56.27 24.77 -7.84
CA GLN A 712 -55.51 23.54 -7.53
C GLN A 712 -53.98 23.47 -7.75
N ALA A 713 -53.28 22.96 -6.72
CA ALA A 713 -51.82 22.92 -6.66
C ALA A 713 -51.27 21.50 -6.44
N ASN A 714 -50.09 21.23 -7.01
CA ASN A 714 -49.21 20.14 -6.56
C ASN A 714 -48.17 20.69 -5.56
N LYS A 715 -47.96 19.97 -4.44
CA LYS A 715 -47.12 20.44 -3.33
C LYS A 715 -45.61 20.23 -3.61
N PRO A 716 -44.74 21.25 -3.45
CA PRO A 716 -43.29 21.05 -3.42
C PRO A 716 -42.83 20.48 -2.07
N SER A 717 -41.65 19.84 -2.04
CA SER A 717 -41.06 19.28 -0.82
C SER A 717 -40.43 20.36 0.09
N LEU A 718 -40.33 20.05 1.39
CA LEU A 718 -39.81 20.94 2.44
C LEU A 718 -38.45 21.59 2.10
N PHE A 719 -37.61 20.87 1.36
CA PHE A 719 -36.27 21.32 0.96
C PHE A 719 -36.25 22.47 -0.08
N LYS A 720 -37.31 22.67 -0.88
CA LYS A 720 -37.38 23.82 -1.82
C LYS A 720 -37.71 25.12 -1.05
N ALA A 721 -38.52 25.05 0.01
CA ALA A 721 -38.95 26.20 0.81
C ALA A 721 -37.82 26.86 1.61
N LEU A 722 -36.89 26.07 2.19
CA LEU A 722 -35.75 26.60 2.95
C LEU A 722 -34.72 27.36 2.08
N LYS A 723 -34.77 27.22 0.74
CA LYS A 723 -33.89 27.94 -0.20
C LYS A 723 -34.57 29.09 -0.94
N SER A 724 -35.89 29.27 -0.84
CA SER A 724 -36.61 30.36 -1.51
C SER A 724 -36.47 31.72 -0.82
N SER A 725 -36.18 31.78 0.48
CA SER A 725 -36.10 33.04 1.25
C SER A 725 -34.88 33.93 0.92
N PHE A 726 -33.97 33.47 0.06
CA PHE A 726 -32.72 34.17 -0.30
C PHE A 726 -32.49 34.26 -1.82
N ARG A 727 -33.55 34.39 -2.62
CA ARG A 727 -33.45 34.71 -4.05
C ARG A 727 -34.43 35.81 -4.44
N SER A 728 -33.96 36.75 -5.25
CA SER A 728 -34.82 37.66 -6.00
C SER A 728 -35.73 36.86 -6.93
N LYS A 729 -37.00 37.28 -7.06
CA LYS A 729 -37.91 36.72 -8.07
C LYS A 729 -37.33 36.99 -9.47
N PRO A 730 -37.48 36.05 -10.43
CA PRO A 730 -37.10 36.30 -11.82
C PRO A 730 -38.03 37.36 -12.44
N ASP A 731 -37.53 38.00 -13.49
CA ASP A 731 -38.25 38.99 -14.30
C ASP A 731 -39.51 38.35 -14.94
N PRO A 732 -40.71 38.94 -14.76
CA PRO A 732 -41.93 38.48 -15.41
C PRO A 732 -41.83 38.33 -16.94
N LEU A 733 -41.08 39.19 -17.63
CA LEU A 733 -40.86 39.11 -19.07
C LEU A 733 -40.01 37.88 -19.44
N VAL A 734 -38.99 37.57 -18.64
CA VAL A 734 -38.18 36.35 -18.79
C VAL A 734 -39.02 35.09 -18.53
N SER A 735 -39.88 35.10 -17.51
CA SER A 735 -40.78 33.97 -17.24
C SER A 735 -41.82 33.80 -18.35
N ALA A 736 -42.37 34.89 -18.92
CA ALA A 736 -43.24 34.82 -20.09
C ALA A 736 -42.50 34.28 -21.33
N LEU A 737 -41.29 34.77 -21.59
CA LEU A 737 -40.43 34.35 -22.71
C LEU A 737 -40.09 32.85 -22.62
N CYS A 738 -39.85 32.34 -21.41
CA CYS A 738 -39.68 30.91 -21.18
C CYS A 738 -40.95 30.10 -21.50
N HIS A 739 -42.15 30.58 -21.16
CA HIS A 739 -43.41 29.89 -21.47
C HIS A 739 -43.71 29.89 -22.98
N ALA A 740 -43.44 30.99 -23.68
CA ALA A 740 -43.53 31.05 -25.14
C ALA A 740 -42.57 30.05 -25.80
N ALA A 741 -41.32 30.01 -25.32
CA ALA A 741 -40.30 29.07 -25.78
C ALA A 741 -40.65 27.59 -25.54
N MET A 742 -41.37 27.25 -24.46
CA MET A 742 -41.88 25.89 -24.24
C MET A 742 -42.97 25.47 -25.23
N ARG A 743 -43.73 26.44 -25.78
CA ARG A 743 -44.89 26.20 -26.66
C ARG A 743 -44.57 26.16 -28.15
N GLY A 744 -43.36 26.56 -28.54
CA GLY A 744 -43.00 26.75 -29.96
C GLY A 744 -43.46 28.08 -30.56
N ASP A 745 -43.93 29.04 -29.74
CA ASP A 745 -44.53 30.28 -30.23
C ASP A 745 -43.46 31.31 -30.62
N GLU A 746 -42.94 31.17 -31.84
CA GLU A 746 -41.94 32.07 -32.42
C GLU A 746 -42.39 33.54 -32.50
N GLN A 747 -43.69 33.79 -32.70
CA GLN A 747 -44.23 35.16 -32.76
C GLN A 747 -44.23 35.80 -31.37
N GLN A 748 -44.68 35.07 -30.34
CA GLN A 748 -44.63 35.55 -28.96
C GLN A 748 -43.19 35.67 -28.44
N VAL A 749 -42.28 34.75 -28.83
CA VAL A 749 -40.85 34.85 -28.50
C VAL A 749 -40.22 36.10 -29.11
N SER A 750 -40.43 36.35 -30.41
CA SER A 750 -39.92 37.55 -31.08
C SER A 750 -40.52 38.84 -30.47
N GLY A 751 -41.84 38.83 -30.19
CA GLY A 751 -42.53 39.93 -29.54
C GLY A 751 -41.96 40.27 -28.16
N LEU A 752 -41.78 39.28 -27.30
CA LEU A 752 -41.24 39.49 -25.94
C LEU A 752 -39.78 39.95 -25.95
N ILE A 753 -38.94 39.41 -26.86
CA ILE A 753 -37.56 39.90 -27.03
C ILE A 753 -37.56 41.36 -27.51
N SER A 754 -38.44 41.75 -28.43
CA SER A 754 -38.57 43.15 -28.88
C SER A 754 -39.05 44.11 -27.77
N GLN A 755 -39.70 43.58 -26.73
CA GLN A 755 -40.10 44.31 -25.52
C GLN A 755 -38.99 44.34 -24.44
N GLY A 756 -37.78 43.85 -24.75
CA GLY A 756 -36.63 43.87 -23.86
C GLY A 756 -36.48 42.65 -22.94
N ALA A 757 -37.26 41.57 -23.15
CA ALA A 757 -37.13 40.35 -22.36
C ALA A 757 -35.72 39.73 -22.50
N ASN A 758 -35.01 39.55 -21.38
CA ASN A 758 -33.63 39.08 -21.39
C ASN A 758 -33.52 37.62 -21.88
N VAL A 759 -32.97 37.43 -23.08
CA VAL A 759 -32.80 36.11 -23.74
C VAL A 759 -31.89 35.14 -22.96
N HIS A 760 -31.01 35.65 -22.09
CA HIS A 760 -30.16 34.87 -21.17
C HIS A 760 -30.73 34.77 -19.75
N GLY A 761 -31.88 35.40 -19.50
CA GLY A 761 -32.59 35.35 -18.22
C GLY A 761 -33.00 33.93 -17.84
N ARG A 762 -33.35 33.71 -16.57
CA ARG A 762 -33.78 32.41 -16.06
C ARG A 762 -35.14 32.49 -15.38
N ASN A 763 -36.00 31.50 -15.62
CA ASN A 763 -37.27 31.33 -14.90
C ASN A 763 -37.06 30.80 -13.46
N ASP A 764 -38.15 30.56 -12.73
CA ASP A 764 -38.14 30.08 -11.33
C ASP A 764 -37.43 28.74 -11.11
N ASP A 765 -37.34 27.88 -12.13
CA ASP A 765 -36.58 26.61 -12.08
C ASP A 765 -35.14 26.75 -12.59
N GLY A 766 -34.69 27.97 -12.89
CA GLY A 766 -33.32 28.27 -13.32
C GLY A 766 -33.04 27.97 -14.80
N ASN A 767 -34.06 27.77 -15.63
CA ASN A 767 -33.94 27.48 -17.06
C ASN A 767 -33.94 28.78 -17.88
N THR A 768 -33.11 28.85 -18.92
CA THR A 768 -33.16 29.92 -19.93
C THR A 768 -34.22 29.61 -21.00
N PRO A 769 -34.71 30.61 -21.75
CA PRO A 769 -35.63 30.41 -22.87
C PRO A 769 -35.15 29.33 -23.86
N LEU A 770 -33.87 29.38 -24.26
CA LEU A 770 -33.28 28.36 -25.14
C LEU A 770 -33.32 26.96 -24.53
N LYS A 771 -33.05 26.81 -23.22
CA LYS A 771 -33.17 25.52 -22.54
C LYS A 771 -34.63 25.05 -22.49
N CYS A 772 -35.59 25.97 -22.35
CA CYS A 772 -37.01 25.64 -22.42
C CYS A 772 -37.46 25.17 -23.81
N ALA A 773 -37.00 25.81 -24.90
CA ALA A 773 -37.26 25.35 -26.27
C ALA A 773 -36.66 23.97 -26.53
N ILE A 774 -35.39 23.75 -26.15
CA ILE A 774 -34.71 22.45 -26.26
C ILE A 774 -35.46 21.36 -25.49
N LEU A 775 -35.88 21.62 -24.24
CA LEU A 775 -36.60 20.65 -23.40
C LEU A 775 -37.98 20.22 -23.94
N ASN A 776 -38.55 20.97 -24.89
CA ASN A 776 -39.83 20.65 -25.54
C ASN A 776 -39.66 20.32 -27.04
N ASP A 777 -38.42 20.05 -27.49
CA ASP A 777 -38.01 19.76 -28.88
C ASP A 777 -38.47 20.80 -29.93
N GLN A 778 -38.60 22.07 -29.50
CA GLN A 778 -39.08 23.17 -30.34
C GLN A 778 -37.96 23.69 -31.24
N ALA A 779 -37.78 23.04 -32.38
CA ALA A 779 -36.71 23.35 -33.34
C ALA A 779 -36.73 24.82 -33.81
N GLY A 780 -37.80 25.27 -34.49
CA GLY A 780 -37.86 26.63 -35.04
C GLY A 780 -37.64 27.74 -34.00
N THR A 781 -38.25 27.62 -32.82
CA THR A 781 -38.00 28.53 -31.69
C THR A 781 -36.58 28.44 -31.14
N SER A 782 -35.94 27.27 -31.15
CA SER A 782 -34.52 27.14 -30.82
C SER A 782 -33.64 27.84 -31.86
N ARG A 783 -33.96 27.75 -33.16
CA ARG A 783 -33.29 28.51 -34.23
C ARG A 783 -33.39 30.01 -33.99
N LEU A 784 -34.61 30.50 -33.71
CA LEU A 784 -34.87 31.91 -33.45
C LEU A 784 -34.05 32.41 -32.25
N LEU A 785 -34.09 31.69 -31.13
CA LEU A 785 -33.34 32.06 -29.91
C LEU A 785 -31.82 32.05 -30.13
N LEU A 786 -31.29 31.06 -30.85
CA LEU A 786 -29.86 31.01 -31.23
C LEU A 786 -29.47 32.18 -32.14
N SER A 787 -30.32 32.54 -33.11
CA SER A 787 -30.07 33.70 -34.00
C SER A 787 -30.10 35.04 -33.26
N MET A 788 -30.83 35.11 -32.14
CA MET A 788 -30.84 36.24 -31.20
C MET A 788 -29.72 36.15 -30.14
N GLY A 789 -28.69 35.32 -30.36
CA GLY A 789 -27.50 35.21 -29.52
C GLY A 789 -27.65 34.38 -28.24
N ALA A 790 -28.76 33.67 -28.04
CA ALA A 790 -28.92 32.81 -26.86
C ALA A 790 -27.88 31.67 -26.84
N THR A 791 -27.35 31.33 -25.66
CA THR A 791 -26.38 30.23 -25.52
C THR A 791 -26.67 29.29 -24.36
N THR A 792 -26.17 28.07 -24.49
CA THR A 792 -26.18 27.01 -23.47
C THR A 792 -24.98 27.07 -22.50
N ASN A 793 -24.14 28.12 -22.60
CA ASN A 793 -23.02 28.51 -21.73
C ASN A 793 -21.83 27.53 -21.57
N LYS A 794 -22.05 26.22 -21.43
CA LYS A 794 -20.98 25.23 -21.12
C LYS A 794 -20.92 24.01 -22.02
N VAL A 795 -22.01 23.70 -22.73
CA VAL A 795 -22.16 22.53 -23.60
C VAL A 795 -22.86 23.03 -24.87
N PRO A 796 -22.39 22.76 -26.09
CA PRO A 796 -23.00 23.30 -27.31
C PRO A 796 -24.45 22.84 -27.50
N PRO A 797 -25.26 23.58 -28.28
CA PRO A 797 -26.68 23.30 -28.44
C PRO A 797 -26.98 21.85 -28.88
N LEU A 798 -26.22 21.30 -29.85
CA LEU A 798 -26.39 19.93 -30.35
C LEU A 798 -26.29 18.88 -29.24
N PHE A 799 -25.18 18.87 -28.50
CA PHE A 799 -24.97 17.93 -27.40
C PHE A 799 -25.96 18.17 -26.26
N LYS A 800 -26.41 19.43 -26.08
CA LYS A 800 -27.43 19.73 -25.06
C LYS A 800 -28.82 19.21 -25.44
N ALA A 801 -29.18 19.24 -26.72
CA ALA A 801 -30.40 18.64 -27.25
C ALA A 801 -30.33 17.10 -27.23
N ALA A 802 -29.20 16.51 -27.64
CA ALA A 802 -29.00 15.06 -27.63
C ALA A 802 -29.06 14.47 -26.21
N ALA A 803 -28.46 15.16 -25.22
CA ALA A 803 -28.56 14.78 -23.81
C ALA A 803 -29.99 14.82 -23.23
N MET A 804 -30.93 15.51 -23.90
CA MET A 804 -32.36 15.56 -23.54
C MET A 804 -33.24 14.66 -24.43
N GLY A 805 -32.72 14.18 -25.56
CA GLY A 805 -33.48 13.38 -26.55
C GLY A 805 -34.25 14.22 -27.57
N SER A 806 -33.97 15.52 -27.66
CA SER A 806 -34.66 16.49 -28.52
C SER A 806 -34.20 16.36 -29.97
N LEU A 807 -34.68 15.33 -30.68
CA LEU A 807 -34.12 14.93 -31.97
C LEU A 807 -34.42 15.92 -33.11
N ASN A 808 -35.56 16.61 -33.10
CA ASN A 808 -35.85 17.62 -34.13
C ASN A 808 -34.92 18.83 -33.98
N VAL A 809 -34.63 19.23 -32.74
CA VAL A 809 -33.59 20.23 -32.45
C VAL A 809 -32.21 19.71 -32.86
N CYS A 810 -31.83 18.47 -32.52
CA CYS A 810 -30.53 17.91 -32.92
C CYS A 810 -30.32 17.94 -34.44
N LYS A 811 -31.32 17.49 -35.20
CA LYS A 811 -31.29 17.50 -36.67
C LYS A 811 -31.14 18.94 -37.20
N MET A 812 -31.94 19.86 -36.70
CA MET A 812 -31.90 21.26 -37.11
C MET A 812 -30.52 21.91 -36.91
N LEU A 813 -29.77 21.51 -35.88
CA LEU A 813 -28.44 22.04 -35.59
C LEU A 813 -27.35 21.41 -36.49
N LEU A 814 -27.46 20.12 -36.80
CA LEU A 814 -26.62 19.47 -37.83
C LEU A 814 -26.90 20.06 -39.24
N ASP A 815 -28.18 20.25 -39.59
CA ASP A 815 -28.62 20.93 -40.82
C ASP A 815 -28.10 22.39 -40.89
N SER A 816 -27.65 22.96 -39.76
CA SER A 816 -27.07 24.31 -39.64
C SER A 816 -25.53 24.30 -39.51
N GLY A 817 -24.89 23.12 -39.57
CA GLY A 817 -23.44 22.97 -39.59
C GLY A 817 -22.75 22.75 -38.23
N GLU A 818 -23.47 22.44 -37.14
CA GLU A 818 -22.81 22.09 -35.86
C GLU A 818 -21.99 20.79 -35.96
N ASN A 819 -20.81 20.76 -35.32
CA ASN A 819 -19.87 19.65 -35.42
C ASN A 819 -20.21 18.53 -34.41
N VAL A 820 -20.60 17.36 -34.92
CA VAL A 820 -20.93 16.15 -34.12
C VAL A 820 -19.77 15.64 -33.24
N ASN A 821 -18.52 16.05 -33.54
CA ASN A 821 -17.29 15.70 -32.80
C ASN A 821 -16.63 16.92 -32.13
N GLU A 822 -17.38 17.96 -31.77
CA GLU A 822 -16.85 19.11 -31.01
C GLU A 822 -16.29 18.70 -29.63
N VAL A 823 -15.19 19.35 -29.24
CA VAL A 823 -14.53 19.19 -27.94
C VAL A 823 -14.70 20.42 -27.06
N SER A 824 -14.73 20.21 -25.75
CA SER A 824 -14.69 21.28 -24.75
C SER A 824 -13.34 22.00 -24.74
N LYS A 825 -13.28 23.16 -24.06
CA LYS A 825 -12.03 23.92 -23.85
C LYS A 825 -10.91 23.15 -23.12
N ALA A 826 -11.22 21.99 -22.55
CA ALA A 826 -10.25 21.09 -21.92
C ALA A 826 -9.83 19.91 -22.82
N GLY A 827 -10.40 19.78 -24.02
CA GLY A 827 -10.16 18.68 -24.96
C GLY A 827 -11.20 17.54 -24.89
N GLU A 828 -12.11 17.52 -23.92
CA GLU A 828 -13.10 16.44 -23.79
C GLU A 828 -14.17 16.50 -24.90
N PRO A 829 -14.39 15.43 -25.69
CA PRO A 829 -15.48 15.39 -26.66
C PRO A 829 -16.85 15.51 -26.00
N TYR A 830 -17.71 16.44 -26.42
CA TYR A 830 -19.00 16.67 -25.74
C TYR A 830 -19.97 15.48 -25.82
N PHE A 831 -19.73 14.53 -26.73
CA PHE A 831 -20.40 13.23 -26.76
C PHE A 831 -20.25 12.44 -25.44
N VAL A 832 -19.14 12.63 -24.72
CA VAL A 832 -18.91 12.07 -23.36
C VAL A 832 -20.01 12.50 -22.41
N GLU A 833 -20.45 13.77 -22.40
CA GLU A 833 -21.55 14.19 -21.50
C GLU A 833 -22.90 13.58 -21.92
N VAL A 834 -23.15 13.44 -23.23
CA VAL A 834 -24.39 12.84 -23.75
C VAL A 834 -24.53 11.38 -23.30
N VAL A 835 -23.47 10.58 -23.49
CA VAL A 835 -23.44 9.20 -22.99
C VAL A 835 -23.53 9.17 -21.46
N ASN A 836 -22.93 10.14 -20.77
CA ASN A 836 -23.06 10.23 -19.31
C ASN A 836 -24.48 10.49 -18.80
N LYS A 837 -25.36 11.14 -19.58
CA LYS A 837 -26.79 11.27 -19.25
C LYS A 837 -27.62 10.04 -19.62
N GLY A 838 -27.11 9.15 -20.47
CA GLY A 838 -27.75 7.88 -20.82
C GLY A 838 -28.97 7.99 -21.73
N ASN A 839 -29.14 9.09 -22.47
CA ASN A 839 -30.28 9.24 -23.38
C ASN A 839 -30.06 8.43 -24.68
N MET A 840 -30.58 7.20 -24.72
CA MET A 840 -30.40 6.28 -25.86
C MET A 840 -30.75 6.86 -27.23
N ALA A 841 -31.80 7.68 -27.31
CA ALA A 841 -32.23 8.30 -28.56
C ALA A 841 -31.18 9.31 -29.06
N GLY A 842 -30.71 10.20 -28.18
CA GLY A 842 -29.64 11.16 -28.51
C GLY A 842 -28.28 10.48 -28.78
N ILE A 843 -27.94 9.42 -28.05
CA ILE A 843 -26.71 8.64 -28.25
C ILE A 843 -26.72 7.99 -29.64
N ARG A 844 -27.77 7.24 -30.00
CA ARG A 844 -27.88 6.63 -31.33
C ARG A 844 -27.99 7.69 -32.43
N PHE A 845 -28.66 8.81 -32.20
CA PHE A 845 -28.71 9.90 -33.18
C PHE A 845 -27.32 10.48 -33.49
N LEU A 846 -26.49 10.76 -32.47
CA LEU A 846 -25.14 11.28 -32.69
C LEU A 846 -24.21 10.23 -33.33
N LEU A 847 -24.29 8.96 -32.90
CA LEU A 847 -23.52 7.86 -33.51
C LEU A 847 -23.85 7.68 -34.99
N ASN A 848 -25.14 7.62 -35.35
CA ASN A 848 -25.61 7.53 -36.74
C ASN A 848 -25.16 8.73 -37.61
N ASN A 849 -24.84 9.88 -37.00
CA ASN A 849 -24.34 11.08 -37.68
C ASN A 849 -22.81 11.25 -37.54
N GLY A 850 -22.07 10.21 -37.13
CA GLY A 850 -20.60 10.19 -37.15
C GLY A 850 -19.89 10.61 -35.86
N ALA A 851 -20.56 10.60 -34.70
CA ALA A 851 -19.88 10.73 -33.41
C ALA A 851 -18.92 9.55 -33.16
N ARG A 852 -17.70 9.84 -32.70
CA ARG A 852 -16.67 8.83 -32.43
C ARG A 852 -17.03 7.97 -31.21
N ALA A 853 -17.36 6.69 -31.44
CA ALA A 853 -17.61 5.71 -30.39
C ALA A 853 -16.37 5.40 -29.51
N GLU A 854 -15.17 5.55 -30.08
CA GLU A 854 -13.87 5.41 -29.40
C GLU A 854 -13.49 6.59 -28.48
N ALA A 855 -14.33 7.63 -28.36
CA ALA A 855 -13.97 8.81 -27.58
C ALA A 855 -13.73 8.49 -26.09
N SER A 856 -12.91 9.31 -25.44
CA SER A 856 -12.46 9.14 -24.05
C SER A 856 -12.76 10.37 -23.19
N THR A 857 -12.83 10.14 -21.88
CA THR A 857 -12.86 11.18 -20.84
C THR A 857 -11.51 11.91 -20.74
N LEU A 858 -11.47 13.10 -20.10
CA LEU A 858 -10.22 13.83 -19.80
C LEU A 858 -9.20 13.01 -19.00
N ALA A 859 -9.64 12.03 -18.23
CA ALA A 859 -8.79 11.14 -17.45
C ALA A 859 -8.32 9.90 -18.24
N GLY A 860 -8.47 9.90 -19.57
CA GLY A 860 -8.00 8.82 -20.47
C GLY A 860 -8.89 7.57 -20.53
N GLY A 861 -9.96 7.49 -19.73
CA GLY A 861 -10.85 6.34 -19.71
C GLY A 861 -11.86 6.36 -20.87
N SER A 862 -12.04 5.21 -21.53
CA SER A 862 -12.98 5.00 -22.63
C SER A 862 -14.44 5.23 -22.23
N ILE A 863 -15.25 5.81 -23.12
CA ILE A 863 -16.71 5.91 -22.92
C ILE A 863 -17.35 4.52 -22.79
N LEU A 864 -16.84 3.51 -23.51
CA LEU A 864 -17.33 2.13 -23.41
C LEU A 864 -17.13 1.57 -21.99
N ALA A 865 -15.94 1.76 -21.43
CA ALA A 865 -15.63 1.38 -20.05
C ALA A 865 -16.55 2.10 -19.04
N GLN A 866 -16.90 3.36 -19.30
CA GLN A 866 -17.84 4.12 -18.46
C GLN A 866 -19.30 3.65 -18.57
N ALA A 867 -19.73 3.21 -19.76
CA ALA A 867 -21.05 2.60 -19.96
C ALA A 867 -21.17 1.24 -19.25
N VAL A 868 -20.12 0.41 -19.34
CA VAL A 868 -20.02 -0.86 -18.59
C VAL A 868 -19.94 -0.65 -17.09
N LYS A 869 -19.20 0.36 -16.61
CA LYS A 869 -19.15 0.73 -15.19
C LYS A 869 -20.51 1.18 -14.61
N LYS A 870 -21.47 1.55 -15.46
CA LYS A 870 -22.86 1.87 -15.11
C LYS A 870 -23.85 0.73 -15.43
N ASP A 871 -23.35 -0.41 -15.93
CA ASP A 871 -24.13 -1.59 -16.35
C ASP A 871 -25.14 -1.31 -17.49
N GLN A 872 -24.89 -0.29 -18.32
CA GLN A 872 -25.84 0.20 -19.33
C GLN A 872 -25.73 -0.58 -20.65
N ILE A 873 -26.18 -1.84 -20.66
CA ILE A 873 -26.04 -2.78 -21.79
C ILE A 873 -26.44 -2.16 -23.14
N ASP A 874 -27.55 -1.43 -23.23
CA ASP A 874 -28.02 -0.84 -24.50
C ASP A 874 -27.05 0.21 -25.08
N ILE A 875 -26.37 0.97 -24.21
CA ILE A 875 -25.32 1.93 -24.59
C ILE A 875 -24.07 1.17 -25.04
N VAL A 876 -23.69 0.13 -24.30
CA VAL A 876 -22.53 -0.73 -24.61
C VAL A 876 -22.73 -1.37 -25.99
N HIS A 877 -23.92 -1.92 -26.26
CA HIS A 877 -24.29 -2.46 -27.55
C HIS A 877 -24.22 -1.40 -28.65
N ALA A 878 -24.80 -0.22 -28.43
CA ALA A 878 -24.78 0.89 -29.39
C ALA A 878 -23.36 1.38 -29.73
N LEU A 879 -22.46 1.46 -28.74
CA LEU A 879 -21.07 1.84 -28.95
C LEU A 879 -20.29 0.76 -29.71
N LEU A 880 -20.47 -0.52 -29.37
CA LEU A 880 -19.85 -1.65 -30.07
C LEU A 880 -20.38 -1.81 -31.51
N GLU A 881 -21.66 -1.50 -31.77
CA GLU A 881 -22.23 -1.43 -33.13
C GLU A 881 -21.55 -0.36 -34.00
N HIS A 882 -20.99 0.69 -33.38
CA HIS A 882 -20.34 1.82 -34.06
C HIS A 882 -18.80 1.80 -33.90
N GLY A 883 -18.23 0.62 -33.64
CA GLY A 883 -16.78 0.41 -33.69
C GLY A 883 -15.99 0.89 -32.45
N ALA A 884 -16.62 1.02 -31.28
CA ALA A 884 -15.85 1.20 -30.05
C ALA A 884 -14.98 -0.04 -29.75
N ASP A 885 -13.72 0.15 -29.38
CA ASP A 885 -12.82 -0.95 -29.00
C ASP A 885 -13.30 -1.68 -27.73
N VAL A 886 -13.64 -2.96 -27.90
CA VAL A 886 -14.06 -3.88 -26.84
C VAL A 886 -12.96 -4.14 -25.80
N ASN A 887 -11.68 -3.96 -26.19
CA ASN A 887 -10.51 -4.16 -25.34
C ASN A 887 -10.08 -2.88 -24.61
N SER A 888 -10.78 -1.77 -24.82
CA SER A 888 -10.49 -0.50 -24.15
C SER A 888 -10.65 -0.61 -22.63
N HIS A 889 -10.13 0.38 -21.91
CA HIS A 889 -10.02 0.34 -20.45
C HIS A 889 -10.56 1.61 -19.79
N ASP A 890 -10.80 1.52 -18.48
CA ASP A 890 -11.04 2.70 -17.65
C ASP A 890 -9.74 3.47 -17.34
N VAL A 891 -9.89 4.57 -16.60
CA VAL A 891 -8.80 5.46 -16.15
C VAL A 891 -7.77 4.75 -15.26
N HIS A 892 -8.11 3.58 -14.71
CA HIS A 892 -7.29 2.79 -13.79
C HIS A 892 -6.55 1.64 -14.51
N GLY A 893 -6.82 1.46 -15.81
CA GLY A 893 -6.30 0.37 -16.63
C GLY A 893 -7.01 -0.96 -16.44
N ASN A 894 -8.26 -0.99 -15.97
CA ASN A 894 -9.09 -2.21 -16.04
C ASN A 894 -9.73 -2.30 -17.42
N SER A 895 -9.59 -3.45 -18.11
CA SER A 895 -10.32 -3.71 -19.36
C SER A 895 -11.84 -3.68 -19.15
N VAL A 896 -12.60 -3.35 -20.20
CA VAL A 896 -14.08 -3.36 -20.18
C VAL A 896 -14.62 -4.71 -19.69
N LEU A 897 -14.02 -5.83 -20.10
CA LEU A 897 -14.35 -7.18 -19.63
C LEU A 897 -14.19 -7.32 -18.10
N ASN A 898 -13.07 -6.84 -17.54
CA ASN A 898 -12.83 -6.88 -16.10
C ASN A 898 -13.87 -6.08 -15.30
N ILE A 899 -14.36 -4.95 -15.84
CA ILE A 899 -15.40 -4.15 -15.17
C ILE A 899 -16.75 -4.88 -15.19
N ALA A 900 -17.15 -5.50 -16.31
CA ALA A 900 -18.36 -6.31 -16.39
C ALA A 900 -18.33 -7.50 -15.41
N ILE A 901 -17.16 -8.13 -15.27
CA ILE A 901 -16.91 -9.25 -14.35
C ILE A 901 -16.91 -8.80 -12.87
N GLN A 902 -16.47 -7.57 -12.58
CA GLN A 902 -16.60 -6.94 -11.26
C GLN A 902 -18.05 -6.59 -10.91
N ASN A 903 -18.84 -6.07 -11.86
CA ASN A 903 -20.28 -5.89 -11.68
C ASN A 903 -20.97 -7.25 -11.43
N GLY A 904 -20.59 -8.28 -12.21
CA GLY A 904 -21.19 -9.62 -12.14
C GLY A 904 -22.37 -9.81 -13.10
N ASN A 905 -22.42 -9.04 -14.18
CA ASN A 905 -23.48 -9.14 -15.17
C ASN A 905 -23.08 -10.12 -16.28
N ALA A 906 -23.50 -11.39 -16.15
CA ALA A 906 -23.19 -12.44 -17.11
C ALA A 906 -23.66 -12.13 -18.55
N LYS A 907 -24.74 -11.36 -18.75
CA LYS A 907 -25.17 -10.95 -20.10
C LYS A 907 -24.18 -9.96 -20.73
N LEU A 908 -23.66 -9.05 -19.92
CA LEU A 908 -22.66 -8.08 -20.34
C LEU A 908 -21.30 -8.74 -20.60
N VAL A 909 -20.94 -9.76 -19.83
CA VAL A 909 -19.75 -10.60 -20.09
C VAL A 909 -19.89 -11.37 -21.42
N SER A 910 -21.03 -12.05 -21.65
CA SER A 910 -21.33 -12.69 -22.94
C SER A 910 -21.16 -11.72 -24.11
N LEU A 911 -21.82 -10.55 -24.06
CA LEU A 911 -21.75 -9.54 -25.12
C LEU A 911 -20.32 -9.06 -25.41
N LEU A 912 -19.44 -8.99 -24.40
CA LEU A 912 -18.05 -8.57 -24.59
C LEU A 912 -17.20 -9.70 -25.19
N LEU A 913 -17.35 -10.94 -24.70
CA LEU A 913 -16.64 -12.11 -25.22
C LEU A 913 -17.05 -12.40 -26.68
N GLU A 914 -18.34 -12.33 -27.00
CA GLU A 914 -18.90 -12.45 -28.36
C GLU A 914 -18.34 -11.40 -29.35
N ARG A 915 -17.86 -10.27 -28.83
CA ARG A 915 -17.28 -9.17 -29.63
C ARG A 915 -15.74 -9.19 -29.64
N GLY A 916 -15.11 -10.22 -29.08
CA GLY A 916 -13.65 -10.40 -29.11
C GLY A 916 -12.89 -9.74 -27.96
N ALA A 917 -13.50 -9.61 -26.78
CA ALA A 917 -12.81 -9.15 -25.58
C ALA A 917 -11.69 -10.12 -25.14
N GLN A 918 -10.48 -9.59 -25.00
CA GLN A 918 -9.30 -10.33 -24.57
C GLN A 918 -9.41 -10.77 -23.11
N THR A 919 -9.08 -12.04 -22.88
CA THR A 919 -9.19 -12.75 -21.60
C THR A 919 -7.92 -12.73 -20.76
N GLN A 920 -6.83 -12.11 -21.26
CA GLN A 920 -5.54 -12.03 -20.56
C GLN A 920 -5.57 -11.01 -19.40
N PRO A 921 -4.76 -11.21 -18.34
CA PRO A 921 -4.91 -10.48 -17.08
C PRO A 921 -4.35 -9.04 -17.12
N ALA A 922 -5.24 -8.06 -17.18
CA ALA A 922 -4.96 -6.64 -16.91
C ALA A 922 -5.82 -6.13 -15.74
N THR A 923 -5.40 -6.43 -14.50
CA THR A 923 -6.12 -6.08 -13.27
C THR A 923 -5.21 -5.41 -12.23
N ILE A 924 -5.74 -4.42 -11.50
CA ILE A 924 -5.00 -3.56 -10.54
C ILE A 924 -4.32 -4.33 -9.39
N LEU A 925 -4.85 -5.51 -9.05
CA LEU A 925 -4.43 -6.30 -7.89
C LEU A 925 -3.64 -7.56 -8.27
N CYS A 926 -3.27 -7.70 -9.55
CA CYS A 926 -2.58 -8.87 -10.13
C CYS A 926 -3.32 -10.23 -9.93
N THR A 927 -4.56 -10.18 -9.43
CA THR A 927 -5.53 -11.29 -9.37
C THR A 927 -5.99 -11.64 -10.79
N THR A 928 -5.98 -12.92 -11.16
CA THR A 928 -6.48 -13.35 -12.48
C THR A 928 -8.00 -13.23 -12.56
N ILE A 929 -8.53 -13.14 -13.78
CA ILE A 929 -9.98 -13.06 -14.02
C ILE A 929 -10.70 -14.31 -13.46
N LEU A 930 -10.06 -15.48 -13.60
CA LEU A 930 -10.50 -16.75 -13.01
C LEU A 930 -10.48 -16.69 -11.48
N GLU A 931 -9.38 -16.25 -10.86
CA GLU A 931 -9.29 -16.16 -9.40
C GLU A 931 -10.33 -15.19 -8.81
N TYR A 932 -10.61 -14.06 -9.48
CA TYR A 932 -11.65 -13.13 -9.03
C TYR A 932 -13.05 -13.75 -9.11
N THR A 933 -13.40 -14.39 -10.23
CA THR A 933 -14.72 -15.02 -10.43
C THR A 933 -14.95 -16.20 -9.50
N ILE A 934 -13.95 -17.04 -9.28
CA ILE A 934 -13.94 -18.14 -8.31
C ILE A 934 -14.15 -17.59 -6.88
N ASN A 935 -13.36 -16.60 -6.45
CA ASN A 935 -13.49 -16.01 -5.10
C ASN A 935 -14.82 -15.23 -4.89
N LYS A 936 -15.47 -14.77 -5.97
CA LYS A 936 -16.82 -14.18 -5.91
C LYS A 936 -17.95 -15.19 -6.16
N LYS A 937 -17.64 -16.49 -6.35
CA LYS A 937 -18.60 -17.57 -6.65
C LYS A 937 -19.48 -17.34 -7.89
N ARG A 938 -18.94 -16.67 -8.90
CA ARG A 938 -19.64 -16.34 -10.15
C ARG A 938 -19.47 -17.46 -11.18
N LEU A 939 -20.07 -18.62 -10.88
CA LEU A 939 -19.92 -19.87 -11.64
C LEU A 939 -20.57 -19.83 -13.04
N ASP A 940 -21.49 -18.90 -13.25
CA ASP A 940 -22.09 -18.55 -14.54
C ASP A 940 -21.06 -17.84 -15.45
N ILE A 941 -20.44 -16.78 -14.95
CA ILE A 941 -19.37 -16.03 -15.63
C ILE A 941 -18.13 -16.90 -15.82
N LEU A 942 -17.79 -17.74 -14.84
CA LEU A 942 -16.67 -18.66 -14.93
C LEU A 942 -16.84 -19.68 -16.08
N ARG A 943 -18.06 -20.20 -16.30
CA ARG A 943 -18.37 -21.04 -17.48
C ARG A 943 -18.21 -20.29 -18.80
N GLN A 944 -18.69 -19.05 -18.88
CA GLN A 944 -18.53 -18.20 -20.07
C GLN A 944 -17.05 -17.96 -20.39
N LEU A 945 -16.24 -17.70 -19.36
CA LEU A 945 -14.79 -17.51 -19.45
C LEU A 945 -14.06 -18.76 -19.95
N VAL A 946 -14.32 -19.93 -19.34
CA VAL A 946 -13.70 -21.20 -19.78
C VAL A 946 -14.12 -21.55 -21.21
N ALA A 947 -15.41 -21.39 -21.56
CA ALA A 947 -15.91 -21.62 -22.92
C ALA A 947 -15.34 -20.63 -23.96
N ALA A 948 -14.85 -19.46 -23.54
CA ALA A 948 -14.15 -18.49 -24.38
C ALA A 948 -12.63 -18.76 -24.52
N GLY A 949 -12.14 -19.90 -24.03
CA GLY A 949 -10.74 -20.30 -24.20
C GLY A 949 -9.74 -19.46 -23.39
N VAL A 950 -10.10 -19.04 -22.17
CA VAL A 950 -9.13 -18.48 -21.22
C VAL A 950 -8.05 -19.53 -20.95
N ASP A 951 -6.79 -19.14 -21.02
CA ASP A 951 -5.66 -19.99 -20.63
C ASP A 951 -5.77 -20.40 -19.14
N LEU A 952 -5.85 -21.71 -18.90
CA LEU A 952 -5.98 -22.30 -17.56
C LEU A 952 -4.63 -22.63 -16.92
N GLY A 953 -3.54 -22.53 -17.68
CA GLY A 953 -2.16 -22.51 -17.16
C GLY A 953 -1.79 -21.17 -16.52
N LEU A 954 -2.63 -20.13 -16.67
CA LEU A 954 -2.43 -18.82 -16.05
C LEU A 954 -2.31 -18.93 -14.53
N THR A 955 -1.12 -18.62 -14.02
CA THR A 955 -0.84 -18.50 -12.60
C THR A 955 -1.20 -17.11 -12.06
N ASP A 956 -1.33 -16.99 -10.74
CA ASP A 956 -1.49 -15.70 -10.07
C ASP A 956 -0.22 -14.82 -10.09
N ALA A 957 -0.31 -13.65 -9.46
CA ALA A 957 0.78 -12.69 -9.24
C ALA A 957 2.04 -13.24 -8.53
N GLN A 958 1.93 -14.38 -7.85
CA GLN A 958 3.04 -15.06 -7.18
C GLN A 958 3.63 -16.18 -8.06
N ASN A 959 2.92 -16.59 -9.12
CA ASN A 959 3.13 -17.75 -9.99
C ASN A 959 2.46 -19.07 -9.48
N GLN A 960 1.33 -18.97 -8.76
CA GLN A 960 0.57 -20.10 -8.18
C GLN A 960 -0.54 -20.62 -9.13
N PRO A 961 -0.63 -21.94 -9.44
CA PRO A 961 -1.68 -22.51 -10.30
C PRO A 961 -3.12 -22.47 -9.75
N VAL A 962 -4.09 -22.10 -10.60
CA VAL A 962 -5.50 -21.89 -10.21
C VAL A 962 -6.17 -23.12 -9.59
N LEU A 963 -5.87 -24.34 -10.06
CA LEU A 963 -6.45 -25.57 -9.50
C LEU A 963 -6.12 -25.73 -8.00
N ILE A 964 -4.89 -25.42 -7.61
CA ILE A 964 -4.42 -25.50 -6.22
C ILE A 964 -5.09 -24.41 -5.37
N LYS A 965 -5.33 -23.21 -5.92
CA LYS A 965 -6.16 -22.19 -5.25
C LYS A 965 -7.58 -22.70 -4.98
N VAL A 966 -8.23 -23.41 -5.91
CA VAL A 966 -9.57 -23.98 -5.74
C VAL A 966 -9.59 -25.02 -4.62
N ILE A 967 -8.66 -25.98 -4.65
CA ILE A 967 -8.50 -27.02 -3.61
C ILE A 967 -8.34 -26.38 -2.23
N ARG A 968 -7.45 -25.39 -2.10
CA ARG A 968 -7.12 -24.73 -0.82
C ARG A 968 -8.13 -23.67 -0.37
N ASN A 969 -9.10 -23.27 -1.21
CA ASN A 969 -10.02 -22.18 -0.89
C ASN A 969 -10.93 -22.53 0.31
N PRO A 970 -10.94 -21.78 1.42
CA PRO A 970 -11.80 -22.08 2.57
C PRO A 970 -13.25 -21.61 2.39
N PHE A 971 -13.54 -20.79 1.38
CA PHE A 971 -14.86 -20.17 1.16
C PHE A 971 -15.75 -20.96 0.18
N LEU A 972 -15.17 -21.78 -0.70
CA LEU A 972 -15.91 -22.70 -1.58
C LEU A 972 -16.38 -23.92 -0.78
N LYS A 973 -17.65 -24.34 -0.96
CA LYS A 973 -18.13 -25.62 -0.45
C LYS A 973 -17.52 -26.77 -1.25
N LYS A 974 -17.56 -28.00 -0.70
CA LYS A 974 -17.11 -29.22 -1.38
C LYS A 974 -17.71 -29.36 -2.79
N ASP A 975 -19.02 -29.16 -2.92
CA ASP A 975 -19.71 -29.33 -4.20
C ASP A 975 -19.30 -28.22 -5.20
N ASP A 976 -19.24 -26.95 -4.75
CA ASP A 976 -18.68 -25.82 -5.51
C ASP A 976 -17.25 -26.14 -6.01
N LYS A 977 -16.40 -26.75 -5.16
CA LYS A 977 -15.02 -27.12 -5.52
C LYS A 977 -14.98 -28.21 -6.58
N LEU A 978 -15.75 -29.29 -6.41
CA LEU A 978 -15.76 -30.40 -7.35
C LEU A 978 -16.29 -29.97 -8.72
N GLU A 979 -17.31 -29.10 -8.77
CA GLU A 979 -17.80 -28.52 -10.03
C GLU A 979 -16.72 -27.67 -10.72
N VAL A 980 -16.06 -26.77 -9.98
CA VAL A 980 -14.99 -25.90 -10.53
C VAL A 980 -13.76 -26.70 -10.94
N MET A 981 -13.32 -27.68 -10.13
CA MET A 981 -12.17 -28.54 -10.44
C MET A 981 -12.41 -29.34 -11.72
N ARG A 982 -13.56 -30.00 -11.85
CA ARG A 982 -13.96 -30.72 -13.06
C ARG A 982 -13.91 -29.80 -14.27
N MET A 983 -14.67 -28.70 -14.23
CA MET A 983 -14.73 -27.73 -15.32
C MET A 983 -13.35 -27.19 -15.73
N LEU A 984 -12.41 -27.00 -14.79
CA LEU A 984 -11.04 -26.60 -15.12
C LEU A 984 -10.24 -27.74 -15.78
N MET A 985 -10.23 -28.94 -15.19
CA MET A 985 -9.45 -30.08 -15.70
C MET A 985 -10.00 -30.62 -17.02
N ASP A 986 -11.32 -30.62 -17.20
CA ASP A 986 -12.02 -30.98 -18.44
C ASP A 986 -11.67 -30.03 -19.61
N ASN A 987 -11.16 -28.82 -19.31
CA ASN A 987 -10.73 -27.82 -20.28
C ASN A 987 -9.20 -27.62 -20.27
N GLY A 988 -8.44 -28.59 -19.74
CA GLY A 988 -6.98 -28.64 -19.87
C GLY A 988 -6.16 -28.01 -18.72
N ALA A 989 -6.76 -27.72 -17.56
CA ALA A 989 -5.97 -27.38 -16.37
C ALA A 989 -5.19 -28.61 -15.87
N ASP A 990 -3.89 -28.43 -15.66
CA ASP A 990 -2.97 -29.45 -15.14
C ASP A 990 -3.40 -29.92 -13.74
N TYR A 991 -3.61 -31.24 -13.60
CA TYR A 991 -4.02 -31.90 -12.35
C TYR A 991 -2.84 -32.32 -11.46
N ASP A 992 -1.62 -32.39 -12.00
CA ASP A 992 -0.37 -32.61 -11.25
C ASP A 992 0.36 -31.30 -10.94
N ALA A 993 -0.27 -30.16 -11.25
CA ALA A 993 0.24 -28.82 -11.02
C ALA A 993 0.90 -28.67 -9.64
N ILE A 994 2.11 -28.10 -9.64
CA ILE A 994 2.97 -27.99 -8.46
C ILE A 994 2.85 -26.60 -7.83
N ASP A 995 2.73 -26.54 -6.51
CA ASP A 995 2.67 -25.29 -5.78
C ASP A 995 4.07 -24.66 -5.58
N ILE A 996 4.21 -23.40 -5.99
CA ILE A 996 5.45 -22.61 -5.87
C ILE A 996 5.91 -22.30 -4.44
N THR A 997 5.07 -22.49 -3.41
CA THR A 997 5.42 -22.12 -2.03
C THR A 997 6.13 -23.27 -1.31
N PHE A 998 5.75 -24.52 -1.60
CA PHE A 998 6.29 -25.71 -0.95
C PHE A 998 6.81 -26.80 -1.90
N GLY A 999 6.61 -26.65 -3.22
CA GLY A 999 6.98 -27.66 -4.22
C GLY A 999 6.06 -28.87 -4.24
N LEU A 1000 4.84 -28.78 -3.70
CA LEU A 1000 3.92 -29.91 -3.58
C LEU A 1000 2.90 -29.96 -4.73
N PRO A 1001 2.71 -31.12 -5.39
CA PRO A 1001 1.63 -31.33 -6.37
C PRO A 1001 0.23 -31.13 -5.78
N ALA A 1002 -0.75 -30.85 -6.64
CA ALA A 1002 -2.14 -30.58 -6.25
C ALA A 1002 -2.78 -31.68 -5.38
N ILE A 1003 -2.43 -32.95 -5.61
CA ILE A 1003 -2.93 -34.08 -4.81
C ILE A 1003 -2.47 -34.05 -3.35
N CYS A 1004 -1.28 -33.53 -3.05
CA CYS A 1004 -0.85 -33.31 -1.66
C CYS A 1004 -1.77 -32.29 -0.96
N HIS A 1005 -2.06 -31.15 -1.62
CA HIS A 1005 -2.98 -30.14 -1.11
C HIS A 1005 -4.42 -30.68 -0.96
N ALA A 1006 -4.82 -31.67 -1.76
CA ALA A 1006 -6.11 -32.36 -1.62
C ALA A 1006 -6.14 -33.28 -0.38
N VAL A 1007 -5.06 -34.02 -0.11
CA VAL A 1007 -4.92 -34.90 1.07
C VAL A 1007 -4.84 -34.11 2.39
N GLU A 1008 -4.37 -32.86 2.37
CA GLU A 1008 -4.46 -31.93 3.51
C GLU A 1008 -5.90 -31.44 3.78
N THR A 1009 -6.84 -31.60 2.85
CA THR A 1009 -8.26 -31.28 3.09
C THR A 1009 -8.95 -32.35 3.94
N ALA A 1010 -10.25 -32.17 4.20
CA ALA A 1010 -11.11 -33.14 4.87
C ALA A 1010 -12.14 -33.79 3.90
N SER A 1011 -11.87 -33.83 2.59
CA SER A 1011 -12.84 -34.25 1.56
C SER A 1011 -12.23 -35.28 0.61
N PRO A 1012 -12.45 -36.60 0.83
CA PRO A 1012 -11.82 -37.64 0.03
C PRO A 1012 -12.20 -37.60 -1.44
N GLU A 1013 -13.37 -37.05 -1.77
CA GLU A 1013 -13.84 -36.94 -3.14
C GLU A 1013 -13.00 -35.95 -3.97
N ILE A 1014 -12.27 -35.03 -3.32
CA ILE A 1014 -11.29 -34.13 -3.98
C ILE A 1014 -10.01 -34.91 -4.34
N VAL A 1015 -9.59 -35.85 -3.49
CA VAL A 1015 -8.46 -36.74 -3.76
C VAL A 1015 -8.83 -37.77 -4.83
N GLU A 1016 -10.04 -38.35 -4.74
CA GLU A 1016 -10.58 -39.29 -5.74
C GLU A 1016 -10.72 -38.65 -7.12
N GLU A 1017 -11.20 -37.40 -7.23
CA GLU A 1017 -11.28 -36.72 -8.53
C GLU A 1017 -9.90 -36.56 -9.21
N LEU A 1018 -8.84 -36.28 -8.45
CA LEU A 1018 -7.47 -36.19 -8.99
C LEU A 1018 -6.91 -37.57 -9.36
N LEU A 1019 -7.17 -38.59 -8.54
CA LEU A 1019 -6.79 -39.98 -8.83
C LEU A 1019 -7.51 -40.53 -10.08
N ILE A 1020 -8.76 -40.12 -10.33
CA ILE A 1020 -9.51 -40.43 -11.56
C ILE A 1020 -8.85 -39.82 -12.80
N ARG A 1021 -8.14 -38.69 -12.69
CA ARG A 1021 -7.34 -38.12 -13.79
C ARG A 1021 -5.96 -38.77 -13.95
N GLY A 1022 -5.55 -39.63 -13.01
CA GLY A 1022 -4.23 -40.27 -13.01
C GLY A 1022 -3.10 -39.43 -12.41
N ALA A 1023 -3.42 -38.54 -11.46
CA ALA A 1023 -2.43 -37.72 -10.74
C ALA A 1023 -1.34 -38.59 -10.07
N GLU A 1024 -0.09 -38.12 -10.09
CA GLU A 1024 1.08 -38.84 -9.60
C GLU A 1024 0.98 -39.11 -8.10
N THR A 1025 1.15 -40.39 -7.73
CA THR A 1025 0.96 -40.88 -6.36
C THR A 1025 2.26 -41.07 -5.60
N LYS A 1026 3.40 -41.18 -6.29
CA LYS A 1026 4.73 -41.36 -5.69
C LYS A 1026 5.36 -40.04 -5.23
N VAL A 1027 4.54 -39.24 -4.55
CA VAL A 1027 4.87 -37.90 -4.06
C VAL A 1027 5.19 -37.92 -2.56
N ARG A 1028 5.76 -36.84 -2.04
CA ARG A 1028 6.04 -36.66 -0.61
C ARG A 1028 5.37 -35.40 -0.09
N MET A 1029 4.73 -35.52 1.08
CA MET A 1029 4.21 -34.39 1.84
C MET A 1029 5.37 -33.56 2.41
N LEU A 1030 5.10 -32.33 2.86
CA LEU A 1030 6.12 -31.37 3.32
C LEU A 1030 7.08 -31.91 4.42
N GLY A 1031 6.63 -32.85 5.25
CA GLY A 1031 7.45 -33.49 6.29
C GLY A 1031 8.12 -34.80 5.86
N GLY A 1032 8.16 -35.11 4.56
CA GLY A 1032 8.70 -36.37 4.02
C GLY A 1032 7.77 -37.58 4.16
N GLN A 1033 6.50 -37.39 4.55
CA GLN A 1033 5.51 -38.47 4.61
C GLN A 1033 5.08 -38.94 3.21
N THR A 1034 4.73 -40.23 3.09
CA THR A 1034 3.86 -40.72 2.02
C THR A 1034 2.42 -40.24 2.28
N MET A 1035 1.57 -40.16 1.24
CA MET A 1035 0.18 -39.73 1.43
C MET A 1035 -0.61 -40.65 2.37
N LEU A 1036 -0.29 -41.95 2.38
CA LEU A 1036 -0.85 -42.94 3.32
C LEU A 1036 -0.39 -42.68 4.76
N THR A 1037 0.92 -42.53 5.00
CA THR A 1037 1.46 -42.30 6.36
C THR A 1037 0.99 -40.96 6.94
N TYR A 1038 0.90 -39.90 6.13
CA TYR A 1038 0.27 -38.64 6.53
C TYR A 1038 -1.22 -38.81 6.88
N SER A 1039 -1.99 -39.51 6.03
CA SER A 1039 -3.42 -39.74 6.26
C SER A 1039 -3.68 -40.56 7.53
N ILE A 1040 -2.80 -41.49 7.89
CA ILE A 1040 -2.83 -42.17 9.20
C ILE A 1040 -2.50 -41.19 10.33
N ASP A 1041 -1.44 -40.38 10.16
CA ASP A 1041 -0.97 -39.48 11.22
C ASP A 1041 -2.05 -38.46 11.62
N VAL A 1042 -2.79 -37.90 10.64
CA VAL A 1042 -3.93 -36.99 10.83
C VAL A 1042 -5.28 -37.74 11.05
N ASN A 1043 -5.29 -39.08 11.10
CA ASN A 1043 -6.48 -39.93 11.30
C ASN A 1043 -7.59 -39.76 10.22
N HIS A 1044 -7.20 -39.37 9.00
CA HIS A 1044 -8.06 -39.25 7.83
C HIS A 1044 -8.34 -40.63 7.16
N ARG A 1045 -9.07 -41.51 7.86
CA ARG A 1045 -9.34 -42.91 7.41
C ARG A 1045 -9.94 -43.04 6.02
N ASN A 1046 -10.73 -42.07 5.56
CA ASN A 1046 -11.35 -42.13 4.23
C ASN A 1046 -10.30 -41.90 3.13
N HIS A 1047 -9.39 -40.93 3.27
CA HIS A 1047 -8.28 -40.74 2.33
C HIS A 1047 -7.43 -42.01 2.20
N VAL A 1048 -7.17 -42.73 3.31
CA VAL A 1048 -6.47 -44.03 3.25
C VAL A 1048 -7.23 -45.04 2.38
N LYS A 1049 -8.55 -45.16 2.51
CA LYS A 1049 -9.35 -46.06 1.66
C LYS A 1049 -9.30 -45.64 0.19
N SER A 1050 -9.48 -44.36 -0.10
CA SER A 1050 -9.44 -43.81 -1.46
C SER A 1050 -8.08 -44.08 -2.10
N LEU A 1051 -6.98 -43.66 -1.47
CA LEU A 1051 -5.61 -43.88 -1.95
C LEU A 1051 -5.32 -45.37 -2.21
N LEU A 1052 -5.69 -46.27 -1.29
CA LEU A 1052 -5.51 -47.71 -1.50
C LEU A 1052 -6.34 -48.24 -2.69
N SER A 1053 -7.59 -47.81 -2.83
CA SER A 1053 -8.47 -48.25 -3.93
C SER A 1053 -8.02 -47.81 -5.33
N TYR A 1054 -7.19 -46.76 -5.43
CA TYR A 1054 -6.53 -46.33 -6.67
C TYR A 1054 -5.05 -46.81 -6.76
N GLY A 1055 -4.64 -47.78 -5.93
CA GLY A 1055 -3.38 -48.52 -6.10
C GLY A 1055 -2.12 -47.87 -5.50
N VAL A 1056 -2.26 -46.92 -4.56
CA VAL A 1056 -1.10 -46.34 -3.85
C VAL A 1056 -0.40 -47.39 -3.01
N ASP A 1057 0.93 -47.51 -3.15
CA ASP A 1057 1.75 -48.55 -2.52
C ASP A 1057 1.66 -48.51 -0.98
N VAL A 1058 1.06 -49.56 -0.42
CA VAL A 1058 0.86 -49.75 1.02
C VAL A 1058 2.16 -50.08 1.78
N ASN A 1059 3.23 -50.47 1.07
CA ASN A 1059 4.53 -50.79 1.65
C ASN A 1059 5.52 -49.63 1.60
N GLU A 1060 5.17 -48.51 0.94
CA GLU A 1060 6.11 -47.40 0.77
C GLU A 1060 6.46 -46.74 2.11
N VAL A 1061 7.77 -46.64 2.37
CA VAL A 1061 8.32 -45.97 3.56
C VAL A 1061 8.41 -44.46 3.38
N ASP A 1062 8.12 -43.73 4.47
CA ASP A 1062 8.36 -42.29 4.56
C ASP A 1062 9.82 -41.93 4.90
N GLY A 1063 10.12 -40.63 4.93
CA GLY A 1063 11.43 -40.08 5.33
C GLY A 1063 11.85 -40.35 6.79
N LEU A 1064 11.01 -41.01 7.59
CA LEU A 1064 11.33 -41.52 8.93
C LEU A 1064 11.45 -43.06 8.93
N ASN A 1065 11.48 -43.68 7.75
CA ASN A 1065 11.51 -45.13 7.50
C ASN A 1065 10.30 -45.89 8.09
N ARG A 1066 9.12 -45.25 8.14
CA ARG A 1066 7.88 -45.82 8.69
C ARG A 1066 6.97 -46.29 7.55
N THR A 1067 6.38 -47.48 7.68
CA THR A 1067 5.32 -47.96 6.77
C THR A 1067 3.92 -47.61 7.31
N PRO A 1068 2.88 -47.59 6.45
CA PRO A 1068 1.47 -47.58 6.86
C PRO A 1068 1.12 -48.66 7.90
N LEU A 1069 1.59 -49.90 7.72
CA LEU A 1069 1.32 -51.02 8.62
C LEU A 1069 2.02 -50.84 9.99
N MET A 1070 3.26 -50.34 10.01
CA MET A 1070 3.98 -49.99 11.25
C MET A 1070 3.18 -49.00 12.10
N LEU A 1071 2.67 -47.94 11.48
CA LEU A 1071 1.87 -46.92 12.18
C LEU A 1071 0.56 -47.51 12.72
N ALA A 1072 -0.13 -48.37 11.97
CA ALA A 1072 -1.35 -49.03 12.45
C ALA A 1072 -1.09 -49.97 13.64
N MET A 1073 0.01 -50.74 13.61
CA MET A 1073 0.42 -51.61 14.72
C MET A 1073 0.79 -50.81 15.97
N LEU A 1074 1.61 -49.76 15.85
CA LEU A 1074 2.03 -48.92 16.99
C LEU A 1074 0.86 -48.13 17.59
N ARG A 1075 -0.12 -47.73 16.76
CA ARG A 1075 -1.38 -47.09 17.20
C ARG A 1075 -2.44 -48.10 17.69
N LEU A 1076 -2.15 -49.41 17.64
CA LEU A 1076 -3.05 -50.52 18.01
C LEU A 1076 -4.39 -50.53 17.25
N ASP A 1077 -4.42 -49.95 16.05
CA ASP A 1077 -5.59 -49.80 15.20
C ASP A 1077 -5.81 -51.03 14.33
N PHE A 1078 -6.47 -52.03 14.90
CA PHE A 1078 -6.73 -53.32 14.25
C PHE A 1078 -7.41 -53.19 12.88
N ASN A 1079 -8.37 -52.25 12.75
CA ASN A 1079 -9.12 -52.08 11.51
C ASN A 1079 -8.26 -51.49 10.39
N MET A 1080 -7.34 -50.57 10.72
CA MET A 1080 -6.38 -50.05 9.74
C MET A 1080 -5.30 -51.08 9.40
N ALA A 1081 -4.79 -51.81 10.40
CA ALA A 1081 -3.81 -52.87 10.17
C ALA A 1081 -4.38 -53.97 9.28
N LYS A 1082 -5.63 -54.41 9.53
CA LYS A 1082 -6.31 -55.36 8.65
C LYS A 1082 -6.49 -54.79 7.24
N LEU A 1083 -6.96 -53.55 7.10
CA LEU A 1083 -7.10 -52.91 5.78
C LEU A 1083 -5.78 -52.88 5.00
N PHE A 1084 -4.65 -52.67 5.66
CA PHE A 1084 -3.34 -52.72 5.00
C PHE A 1084 -2.93 -54.16 4.62
N MET A 1085 -3.20 -55.17 5.46
CA MET A 1085 -2.98 -56.58 5.09
C MET A 1085 -3.88 -57.01 3.92
N ASP A 1086 -5.15 -56.60 3.91
CA ASP A 1086 -6.12 -56.87 2.84
C ASP A 1086 -5.68 -56.25 1.49
N TYR A 1087 -4.82 -55.22 1.51
CA TYR A 1087 -4.19 -54.58 0.34
C TYR A 1087 -2.72 -54.99 0.10
N GLY A 1088 -2.22 -56.03 0.77
CA GLY A 1088 -0.90 -56.61 0.49
C GLY A 1088 0.29 -55.99 1.23
N ALA A 1089 0.09 -55.46 2.44
CA ALA A 1089 1.20 -55.00 3.29
C ALA A 1089 2.06 -56.16 3.81
N ASP A 1090 3.39 -56.02 3.71
CA ASP A 1090 4.34 -57.01 4.21
C ASP A 1090 4.60 -56.84 5.71
N ALA A 1091 3.95 -57.70 6.50
CA ALA A 1091 4.16 -57.79 7.94
C ALA A 1091 5.58 -58.23 8.35
N MET A 1092 6.36 -58.85 7.45
CA MET A 1092 7.67 -59.42 7.74
C MET A 1092 8.85 -58.51 7.36
N ALA A 1093 8.62 -57.43 6.62
CA ALA A 1093 9.66 -56.45 6.25
C ALA A 1093 10.43 -55.94 7.47
N ASP A 1094 11.76 -55.81 7.37
CA ASP A 1094 12.65 -55.49 8.50
C ASP A 1094 12.23 -54.23 9.29
N VAL A 1095 11.72 -53.21 8.59
CA VAL A 1095 11.20 -51.96 9.17
C VAL A 1095 10.01 -52.17 10.13
N ASN A 1096 9.23 -53.23 9.91
CA ASN A 1096 8.05 -53.58 10.71
C ASN A 1096 8.41 -54.46 11.93
N GLU A 1097 9.63 -55.00 12.01
CA GLU A 1097 10.02 -56.02 13.00
C GLU A 1097 9.88 -55.53 14.46
N SER A 1098 10.16 -54.24 14.70
CA SER A 1098 10.01 -53.59 16.01
C SER A 1098 8.55 -53.48 16.45
N ALA A 1099 7.65 -53.11 15.54
CA ALA A 1099 6.21 -53.05 15.78
C ALA A 1099 5.59 -54.45 15.93
N VAL A 1100 6.06 -55.44 15.16
CA VAL A 1100 5.68 -56.85 15.32
C VAL A 1100 6.11 -57.40 16.69
N LYS A 1101 7.32 -57.07 17.16
CA LYS A 1101 7.78 -57.41 18.52
C LYS A 1101 6.89 -56.78 19.60
N PHE A 1102 6.49 -55.53 19.43
CA PHE A 1102 5.56 -54.83 20.33
C PHE A 1102 4.17 -55.51 20.39
N ILE A 1103 3.59 -55.85 19.24
CA ILE A 1103 2.32 -56.60 19.14
C ILE A 1103 2.42 -57.98 19.82
N LYS A 1104 3.52 -58.71 19.62
CA LYS A 1104 3.80 -60.00 20.29
C LYS A 1104 3.89 -59.83 21.81
N ALA A 1105 4.58 -58.82 22.31
CA ALA A 1105 4.72 -58.53 23.74
C ALA A 1105 3.36 -58.21 24.40
N LEU A 1106 2.49 -57.47 23.70
CA LEU A 1106 1.12 -57.15 24.14
C LEU A 1106 0.14 -58.33 24.01
N LYS A 1107 0.56 -59.46 23.42
CA LYS A 1107 -0.27 -60.68 23.24
C LYS A 1107 -1.59 -60.43 22.50
N ARG A 1108 -1.62 -59.45 21.59
CA ARG A 1108 -2.77 -59.10 20.75
C ARG A 1108 -3.02 -60.18 19.69
N ARG A 1109 -3.73 -61.24 20.08
CA ARG A 1109 -4.07 -62.41 19.23
C ARG A 1109 -4.75 -62.03 17.92
N ASP A 1110 -5.62 -61.03 17.99
CA ASP A 1110 -6.32 -60.42 16.84
C ASP A 1110 -5.32 -59.90 15.80
N PHE A 1111 -4.34 -59.10 16.23
CA PHE A 1111 -3.25 -58.66 15.34
C PHE A 1111 -2.38 -59.83 14.85
N LEU A 1112 -2.02 -60.77 15.72
CA LEU A 1112 -1.16 -61.91 15.33
C LEU A 1112 -1.84 -62.85 14.32
N GLU A 1113 -3.17 -62.88 14.29
CA GLU A 1113 -3.96 -63.62 13.31
C GLU A 1113 -3.90 -62.96 11.93
N ILE A 1114 -4.19 -61.65 11.82
CA ILE A 1114 -4.14 -60.94 10.53
C ILE A 1114 -2.72 -60.76 9.97
N LEU A 1115 -1.70 -60.80 10.83
CA LEU A 1115 -0.28 -60.75 10.43
C LEU A 1115 0.30 -62.13 10.08
N GLY A 1116 -0.49 -63.22 10.15
CA GLY A 1116 -0.04 -64.58 9.82
C GLY A 1116 0.94 -65.21 10.83
N LEU A 1117 0.98 -64.71 12.07
CA LEU A 1117 2.04 -64.98 13.05
C LEU A 1117 1.68 -66.00 14.16
N ASN A 1118 0.52 -66.65 14.07
CA ASN A 1118 0.07 -67.64 15.06
C ASN A 1118 0.69 -69.03 14.81
N GLY A 1119 1.70 -69.39 15.60
CA GLY A 1119 2.38 -70.68 15.54
C GLY A 1119 2.15 -71.60 16.74
N GLU A 1120 1.15 -72.48 16.67
CA GLU A 1120 1.24 -73.85 17.21
C GLU A 1120 0.22 -74.78 16.49
N PRO A 1121 0.56 -76.05 16.18
CA PRO A 1121 -0.24 -76.87 15.28
C PRO A 1121 -1.28 -77.75 16.00
N ARG A 1122 -2.51 -77.84 15.46
CA ARG A 1122 -3.47 -78.91 15.83
C ARG A 1122 -4.19 -79.54 14.65
N LEU A 1123 -3.86 -80.82 14.47
CA LEU A 1123 -4.51 -81.94 13.78
C LEU A 1123 -5.93 -81.76 13.19
N HIS A 1124 -6.13 -82.40 12.03
CA HIS A 1124 -7.38 -82.48 11.26
C HIS A 1124 -8.64 -82.82 12.06
N GLN A 1125 -9.78 -82.33 11.55
CA GLN A 1125 -10.86 -83.25 11.16
C GLN A 1125 -11.45 -82.86 9.79
N VAL A 1126 -11.74 -83.87 8.97
CA VAL A 1126 -12.25 -83.72 7.59
C VAL A 1126 -13.77 -83.86 7.58
N ARG A 1127 -14.48 -83.02 6.81
CA ARG A 1127 -15.80 -83.39 6.27
C ARG A 1127 -16.16 -82.66 4.98
N GLY A 1128 -16.22 -83.44 3.89
CA GLY A 1128 -17.19 -83.31 2.80
C GLY A 1128 -17.15 -82.06 1.90
N LEU A 1129 -16.51 -82.19 0.73
CA LEU A 1129 -17.01 -81.56 -0.50
C LEU A 1129 -18.40 -82.13 -0.83
N PRO A 1130 -19.28 -81.32 -1.46
CA PRO A 1130 -19.45 -81.42 -2.92
C PRO A 1130 -19.52 -80.03 -3.59
N GLN A 1131 -19.28 -79.86 -4.89
CA GLN A 1131 -18.74 -80.79 -5.91
C GLN A 1131 -18.06 -79.94 -7.00
N VAL A 1132 -16.99 -80.45 -7.61
CA VAL A 1132 -16.56 -80.02 -8.96
C VAL A 1132 -17.31 -80.87 -9.98
N ARG A 1133 -17.48 -80.32 -11.20
CA ARG A 1133 -17.84 -80.91 -12.51
C ARG A 1133 -19.06 -80.23 -13.12
N ASP A 1134 -19.12 -79.96 -14.42
CA ASP A 1134 -18.09 -80.00 -15.49
C ASP A 1134 -18.62 -79.20 -16.69
N SER A 1135 -17.77 -78.98 -17.71
CA SER A 1135 -18.02 -79.29 -19.14
C SER A 1135 -17.60 -78.19 -20.13
N PRO A 1136 -17.29 -78.56 -21.40
CA PRO A 1136 -16.81 -77.64 -22.43
C PRO A 1136 -17.87 -77.34 -23.51
N THR A 1137 -17.40 -76.94 -24.70
CA THR A 1137 -18.05 -76.98 -26.04
C THR A 1137 -19.10 -75.93 -26.45
N THR A 1138 -18.81 -75.33 -27.60
CA THR A 1138 -19.71 -74.87 -28.70
C THR A 1138 -20.64 -73.65 -28.54
N SER A 1139 -20.34 -72.65 -29.38
CA SER A 1139 -21.22 -71.64 -30.03
C SER A 1139 -22.36 -72.27 -30.89
N PRO A 1140 -23.35 -71.54 -31.46
CA PRO A 1140 -23.43 -70.10 -31.80
C PRO A 1140 -24.75 -69.43 -31.31
N SER A 1141 -25.29 -68.28 -31.79
CA SER A 1141 -25.08 -67.44 -32.99
C SER A 1141 -25.66 -66.01 -32.88
N THR A 1142 -25.04 -65.05 -33.61
CA THR A 1142 -25.60 -63.76 -34.13
C THR A 1142 -26.08 -62.71 -33.10
N ILE A 1143 -26.06 -61.38 -33.36
CA ILE A 1143 -25.91 -60.61 -34.62
C ILE A 1143 -24.71 -59.63 -34.54
N GLU A 1144 -24.26 -59.13 -35.70
CA GLU A 1144 -23.25 -58.08 -35.94
C GLU A 1144 -23.66 -56.69 -35.37
N GLU A 1145 -22.88 -55.59 -35.35
CA GLU A 1145 -21.88 -55.08 -36.32
C GLU A 1145 -20.71 -54.28 -35.71
N HIS A 1146 -19.59 -54.30 -36.45
CA HIS A 1146 -18.58 -53.26 -36.65
C HIS A 1146 -17.98 -52.45 -35.48
N ALA A 1147 -16.76 -52.86 -35.10
CA ALA A 1147 -15.61 -51.94 -35.10
C ALA A 1147 -14.49 -52.56 -35.98
N PRO A 1148 -13.68 -51.78 -36.74
CA PRO A 1148 -12.51 -52.30 -37.44
C PRO A 1148 -11.23 -52.19 -36.60
N ASP A 1149 -10.44 -53.27 -36.54
CA ASP A 1149 -9.05 -53.32 -36.05
C ASP A 1149 -8.11 -52.41 -36.92
N VAL A 1150 -6.80 -52.17 -36.68
CA VAL A 1150 -5.66 -53.08 -36.39
C VAL A 1150 -4.46 -52.29 -35.73
N PRO A 1151 -3.18 -52.75 -35.61
CA PRO A 1151 -2.50 -52.76 -34.31
C PRO A 1151 -1.26 -51.83 -34.17
N PRO A 1152 -0.69 -51.70 -32.95
CA PRO A 1152 0.69 -51.22 -32.74
C PRO A 1152 1.75 -52.31 -33.10
N PRO A 1153 3.08 -52.07 -33.01
CA PRO A 1153 3.79 -50.84 -32.65
C PRO A 1153 4.85 -50.39 -33.68
N SER A 1154 5.52 -49.25 -33.43
CA SER A 1154 6.91 -49.07 -33.84
C SER A 1154 7.70 -48.23 -32.83
N TYR A 1155 8.96 -48.60 -32.62
CA TYR A 1155 9.98 -47.80 -31.93
C TYR A 1155 10.65 -46.92 -32.98
N GLU A 1156 10.91 -45.65 -32.68
CA GLU A 1156 12.09 -44.99 -33.27
C GLU A 1156 12.67 -43.93 -32.32
N VAL A 1157 14.00 -43.84 -32.29
CA VAL A 1157 14.76 -42.94 -31.41
C VAL A 1157 15.39 -41.85 -32.26
N ALA A 1158 15.04 -40.60 -32.01
CA ALA A 1158 15.67 -39.44 -32.64
C ALA A 1158 15.99 -38.36 -31.60
N ALA A 1159 17.28 -38.11 -31.37
CA ALA A 1159 17.74 -36.95 -30.62
C ALA A 1159 17.82 -35.72 -31.55
N GLY A 1160 17.26 -34.59 -31.13
CA GLY A 1160 17.28 -33.34 -31.90
C GLY A 1160 17.34 -32.12 -30.97
N LYS A 1161 18.26 -31.20 -31.25
CA LYS A 1161 18.38 -29.92 -30.52
C LYS A 1161 17.56 -28.84 -31.21
N ALA A 1162 16.93 -27.98 -30.43
CA ALA A 1162 16.76 -26.56 -30.70
C ALA A 1162 16.83 -25.81 -29.36
#